data_AF-A0A800JM68-F1
#
_entry.id   AF-A0A800JM68-F1
#
_cell.length_a   1.000
_cell.length_b   1.000
_cell.length_c   1.000
_cell.angle_alpha   90.00
_cell.angle_beta   90.00
_cell.angle_gamma   90.00
#
_symmetry.space_group_name_H-M   'P 1'
#
loop_
_entity.id
_entity.type
_entity.pdbx_description
1 polymer ?
#
loop_
_entity_poly.entity_id
_entity_poly.type
_entity_poly.pdbx_seq_one_letter_code
_entity_poly.pdbx_strand_id
1 'polypeptide(L)'
;MIYLRFLCVFTFFLMMVFRADAEWIELFDGKTTEGWKPRSEVISFDAKGGELHLLSKTNCWVTTERQMSDFEAEIEVLMPKEEGFNSGLAFRCIGNQGRPKGYQCEIDQQKPAGVYGIGNGGWIYPGKGQGKEFADKIRGNLKKDDWNHFRVRAVGDRIQTWLNGKPVSDIKHGKILKGYFGIQHHGKGGTVRFRNIRAREISNKKVTQEIQKRPNILWITAEDMSPTLGCYGDKYAITPNIDKLASSSTKYSNAFAASPVCSPSRSVLITGMHNVSTGTHQMRSGFPLPTGVKGFPAHMRESGYFTTNNVKTDYNSSDAPRLVKESWDESSPKAHWRNSKRGQGQPFFSVFNIMTSHQSRSMVWPYPVFKKHVQSKLSATEIHDPKKAPVPDYYPDTPLIRKTISRYYDCVTVMDQRVGEIMSQLREDGLADNTIVFFFSDHGSGMPRHKRLLHDSGMKVAMLIHVPEKWKHLRPTAPGSATDRLVSFVDFPPSVLGLVGLKSPKYMQGIPFIGVGSTQKRKFVFGNRDRVDEVFDCSRSVRNKRWLYIRNFHPHLSWNQPSVFSDLGEIRHEISRVFREDPDSSSVAQRHYAGPTRATEEFYDCDADPDNTRNLISGKLSDEASKALQRLRLSLVEHRNAVGDLGALPESEMRRWVKNEGSPMRDIVMGKTDHSPDLERAWSAADKVGKSDSKELLKLLKKGNVNERYWAAVSLRNGHFDEKSIQQSAFEWIQDVAPSVRIEIAGWLAFFPEKREASLNRLVKDLEHPDWAVALQACRAIELLGPKARPVLGIMKKLYAKTRHEPGDNNFFIAFSSGAFLDELGEKTEPWDFSPGAGSFMPAKKKSN
;
A
#
# COMPACT_ATOMS: atom_id res chain seq x y z
N MET A 1 12.55 38.03 49.94
CA MET A 1 13.86 37.33 49.88
C MET A 1 14.01 36.79 48.45
N ILE A 2 14.50 37.62 47.53
CA ILE A 2 15.89 37.66 47.02
C ILE A 2 16.29 36.38 46.27
N TYR A 3 16.34 36.56 44.94
CA TYR A 3 17.03 35.86 43.87
C TYR A 3 18.23 34.97 44.23
N LEU A 4 18.36 33.82 43.54
CA LEU A 4 19.66 33.34 43.09
C LEU A 4 19.56 32.71 41.68
N ARG A 5 20.25 33.35 40.73
CA ARG A 5 20.47 32.89 39.35
C ARG A 5 21.60 31.85 39.34
N PHE A 6 21.43 30.74 38.63
CA PHE A 6 22.56 29.93 38.16
C PHE A 6 22.60 29.95 36.63
N LEU A 7 23.66 30.57 36.12
CA LEU A 7 24.04 30.65 34.72
C LEU A 7 24.96 29.45 34.44
N CYS A 8 24.52 28.44 33.69
CA CYS A 8 25.40 27.37 33.21
C CYS A 8 25.95 27.73 31.83
N VAL A 9 27.25 28.01 31.80
CA VAL A 9 28.07 28.25 30.61
C VAL A 9 28.28 26.93 29.86
N PHE A 10 27.88 26.88 28.58
CA PHE A 10 28.18 25.78 27.67
C PHE A 10 29.61 25.93 27.14
N THR A 11 30.55 25.14 27.63
CA THR A 11 31.89 25.00 27.07
C THR A 11 31.82 24.13 25.80
N PHE A 12 32.07 24.73 24.64
CA PHE A 12 32.21 24.02 23.37
C PHE A 12 33.52 23.21 23.39
N PHE A 13 33.44 21.89 23.54
CA PHE A 13 34.57 21.00 23.29
C PHE A 13 34.68 20.78 21.77
N LEU A 14 35.63 21.44 21.13
CA LEU A 14 35.97 21.23 19.73
C LEU A 14 36.74 19.91 19.61
N MET A 15 36.02 18.81 19.42
CA MET A 15 36.62 17.50 19.13
C MET A 15 37.11 17.51 17.67
N MET A 16 38.41 17.73 17.45
CA MET A 16 39.03 17.47 16.15
C MET A 16 38.98 15.97 15.88
N VAL A 17 38.03 15.54 15.04
CA VAL A 17 37.99 14.17 14.52
C VAL A 17 38.99 14.07 13.37
N PHE A 18 40.12 13.41 13.63
CA PHE A 18 41.05 12.99 12.58
C PHE A 18 40.34 12.05 11.58
N ARG A 19 40.49 12.35 10.28
CA ARG A 19 40.03 11.50 9.16
C ARG A 19 41.01 10.34 9.00
N ALA A 20 40.54 9.11 9.13
CA ALA A 20 41.20 7.97 8.50
C ALA A 20 40.44 7.67 7.20
N ASP A 21 41.02 8.05 6.06
CA ASP A 21 40.61 7.47 4.77
C ASP A 21 40.99 5.97 4.77
N ALA A 22 40.35 5.15 3.92
CA ALA A 22 40.79 3.77 3.71
C ALA A 22 42.26 3.75 3.25
N GLU A 23 43.04 2.79 3.76
CA GLU A 23 44.45 2.65 3.40
C GLU A 23 44.60 2.35 1.90
N TRP A 24 45.71 2.85 1.33
CA TRP A 24 46.07 2.55 -0.05
C TRP A 24 46.40 1.07 -0.21
N ILE A 25 45.81 0.45 -1.24
CA ILE A 25 46.10 -0.92 -1.64
C ILE A 25 47.02 -0.85 -2.84
N GLU A 26 48.23 -1.39 -2.70
CA GLU A 26 49.16 -1.53 -3.81
C GLU A 26 48.56 -2.51 -4.85
N LEU A 27 48.37 -2.03 -6.07
CA LEU A 27 47.99 -2.86 -7.21
C LEU A 27 49.23 -3.52 -7.82
N PHE A 28 50.41 -2.95 -7.64
CA PHE A 28 51.71 -3.53 -7.96
C PHE A 28 52.60 -3.51 -6.72
N ASP A 29 53.13 -4.66 -6.33
CA ASP A 29 53.90 -4.85 -5.08
C ASP A 29 55.35 -4.34 -5.16
N GLY A 30 55.79 -3.84 -6.32
CA GLY A 30 57.16 -3.38 -6.58
C GLY A 30 58.17 -4.50 -6.88
N LYS A 31 57.76 -5.77 -6.83
CA LYS A 31 58.66 -6.93 -6.87
C LYS A 31 58.33 -7.90 -7.98
N THR A 32 57.06 -8.17 -8.24
CA THR A 32 56.62 -9.23 -9.15
C THR A 32 55.52 -8.76 -10.09
N THR A 33 55.33 -9.46 -11.20
CA THR A 33 54.20 -9.24 -12.10
C THR A 33 52.94 -9.99 -11.64
N GLU A 34 52.95 -10.59 -10.45
CA GLU A 34 51.83 -11.36 -9.91
C GLU A 34 50.59 -10.47 -9.72
N GLY A 35 49.41 -11.01 -10.03
CA GLY A 35 48.16 -10.26 -10.03
C GLY A 35 47.90 -9.40 -11.27
N TRP A 36 48.85 -9.35 -12.22
CA TRP A 36 48.70 -8.68 -13.52
C TRP A 36 48.75 -9.69 -14.66
N LYS A 37 47.72 -9.66 -15.52
CA LYS A 37 47.61 -10.59 -16.66
C LYS A 37 47.58 -9.86 -17.99
N PRO A 38 48.56 -10.07 -18.88
CA PRO A 38 48.48 -9.64 -20.27
C PRO A 38 47.28 -10.27 -20.98
N ARG A 39 46.54 -9.46 -21.75
CA ARG A 39 45.34 -9.88 -22.50
C ARG A 39 45.65 -10.24 -23.96
N SER A 40 46.87 -10.02 -24.40
CA SER A 40 47.44 -10.42 -25.69
C SER A 40 48.95 -10.64 -25.54
N GLU A 41 49.59 -11.12 -26.60
CA GLU A 41 51.04 -11.28 -26.64
C GLU A 41 51.76 -9.94 -26.42
N VAL A 42 52.82 -9.97 -25.60
CA VAL A 42 53.71 -8.84 -25.29
C VAL A 42 55.14 -9.29 -25.57
N ILE A 43 56.03 -8.34 -25.86
CA ILE A 43 57.46 -8.65 -26.05
C ILE A 43 58.11 -8.91 -24.70
N SER A 44 57.84 -8.05 -23.73
CA SER A 44 58.29 -8.23 -22.36
C SER A 44 57.34 -7.56 -21.37
N PHE A 45 57.20 -8.20 -20.22
CA PHE A 45 56.44 -7.68 -19.08
C PHE A 45 57.14 -8.14 -17.80
N ASP A 46 57.97 -7.26 -17.24
CA ASP A 46 58.88 -7.60 -16.14
C ASP A 46 58.76 -6.59 -14.99
N ALA A 47 58.96 -7.06 -13.76
CA ALA A 47 59.17 -6.20 -12.60
C ALA A 47 60.68 -6.04 -12.34
N LYS A 48 61.20 -4.81 -12.39
CA LYS A 48 62.62 -4.48 -12.22
C LYS A 48 62.80 -3.25 -11.35
N GLY A 49 63.53 -3.38 -10.23
CA GLY A 49 63.92 -2.23 -9.41
C GLY A 49 62.76 -1.39 -8.85
N GLY A 50 61.62 -2.00 -8.51
CA GLY A 50 60.42 -1.27 -8.05
C GLY A 50 59.52 -0.76 -9.18
N GLU A 51 59.84 -1.09 -10.44
CA GLU A 51 59.12 -0.64 -11.62
C GLU A 51 58.53 -1.82 -12.40
N LEU A 52 57.39 -1.58 -13.04
CA LEU A 52 56.75 -2.50 -13.95
C LEU A 52 57.02 -2.05 -15.39
N HIS A 53 57.76 -2.87 -16.14
CA HIS A 53 58.22 -2.58 -17.50
C HIS A 53 57.33 -3.32 -18.49
N LEU A 54 56.74 -2.59 -19.44
CA LEU A 54 55.86 -3.17 -20.46
C LEU A 54 56.33 -2.76 -21.86
N LEU A 55 56.57 -3.75 -22.71
CA LEU A 55 56.89 -3.57 -24.13
C LEU A 55 56.00 -4.47 -24.99
N SER A 56 55.38 -3.88 -26.01
CA SER A 56 54.60 -4.62 -27.00
C SER A 56 54.72 -4.01 -28.40
N LYS A 57 54.65 -4.85 -29.43
CA LYS A 57 54.53 -4.44 -30.85
C LYS A 57 53.08 -4.34 -31.34
N THR A 58 52.12 -4.75 -30.52
CA THR A 58 50.68 -4.68 -30.80
C THR A 58 49.94 -4.01 -29.64
N ASN A 59 48.71 -3.56 -29.87
CA ASN A 59 47.90 -3.00 -28.78
C ASN A 59 47.59 -4.09 -27.75
N CYS A 60 48.08 -3.91 -26.53
CA CYS A 60 47.91 -4.85 -25.43
C CYS A 60 47.39 -4.14 -24.19
N TRP A 61 46.59 -4.88 -23.42
CA TRP A 61 46.17 -4.52 -22.07
C TRP A 61 46.73 -5.52 -21.08
N VAL A 62 47.25 -5.04 -19.96
CA VAL A 62 47.61 -5.86 -18.81
C VAL A 62 46.70 -5.45 -17.66
N THR A 63 45.97 -6.39 -17.06
CA THR A 63 44.87 -6.06 -16.13
C THR A 63 45.00 -6.78 -14.81
N THR A 64 44.44 -6.18 -13.77
CA THR A 64 44.28 -6.78 -12.44
C THR A 64 42.99 -7.58 -12.32
N GLU A 65 42.83 -8.32 -11.23
CA GLU A 65 41.57 -8.98 -10.86
C GLU A 65 40.71 -8.14 -9.90
N ARG A 66 41.35 -7.26 -9.12
CA ARG A 66 40.69 -6.46 -8.08
C ARG A 66 39.74 -5.44 -8.69
N GLN A 67 38.47 -5.50 -8.29
CA GLN A 67 37.42 -4.60 -8.75
C GLN A 67 37.04 -3.58 -7.69
N MET A 68 36.79 -2.34 -8.09
CA MET A 68 36.29 -1.28 -7.21
C MET A 68 35.14 -0.51 -7.87
N SER A 69 34.20 -0.04 -7.06
CA SER A 69 33.12 0.84 -7.53
C SER A 69 33.52 2.31 -7.41
N ASP A 70 33.64 2.80 -6.18
CA ASP A 70 34.06 4.15 -5.85
C ASP A 70 35.49 4.12 -5.30
N PHE A 71 36.40 4.83 -5.94
CA PHE A 71 37.82 4.75 -5.61
C PHE A 71 38.60 6.00 -6.01
N GLU A 72 39.78 6.10 -5.41
CA GLU A 72 40.89 6.87 -5.93
C GLU A 72 41.99 5.90 -6.33
N ALA A 73 42.58 6.08 -7.51
CA ALA A 73 43.68 5.28 -8.01
C ALA A 73 44.77 6.20 -8.55
N GLU A 74 46.02 5.82 -8.38
CA GLU A 74 47.16 6.57 -8.88
C GLU A 74 48.27 5.68 -9.41
N ILE A 75 49.08 6.26 -10.30
CA ILE A 75 50.18 5.61 -10.98
C ILE A 75 51.23 6.66 -11.34
N GLU A 76 52.50 6.30 -11.24
CA GLU A 76 53.59 7.06 -11.84
C GLU A 76 54.09 6.36 -13.09
N VAL A 77 54.36 7.15 -14.14
CA VAL A 77 54.71 6.62 -15.46
C VAL A 77 55.89 7.38 -16.04
N LEU A 78 56.87 6.62 -16.55
CA LEU A 78 57.96 7.12 -17.35
C LEU A 78 57.81 6.61 -18.77
N MET A 79 57.44 7.53 -19.66
CA MET A 79 57.23 7.25 -21.09
C MET A 79 58.56 7.09 -21.81
N PRO A 80 58.62 6.24 -22.85
CA PRO A 80 59.81 6.09 -23.66
C PRO A 80 59.95 7.29 -24.61
N LYS A 81 61.15 7.47 -25.20
CA LYS A 81 61.52 8.72 -25.90
C LYS A 81 60.91 8.85 -27.31
N GLU A 82 60.34 7.78 -27.83
CA GLU A 82 59.80 7.73 -29.18
C GLU A 82 58.57 8.65 -29.32
N GLU A 83 58.58 9.47 -30.37
CA GLU A 83 57.45 10.34 -30.69
C GLU A 83 56.20 9.52 -31.02
N GLY A 84 55.05 9.99 -30.55
CA GLY A 84 53.76 9.35 -30.79
C GLY A 84 53.48 8.11 -29.92
N PHE A 85 54.25 7.89 -28.86
CA PHE A 85 53.96 6.86 -27.86
C PHE A 85 52.59 7.08 -27.17
N ASN A 86 51.85 5.99 -26.92
CA ASN A 86 50.54 6.02 -26.28
C ASN A 86 50.33 4.82 -25.33
N SER A 87 49.78 5.11 -24.16
CA SER A 87 49.47 4.20 -23.07
C SER A 87 48.25 4.72 -22.28
N GLY A 88 47.88 4.05 -21.20
CA GLY A 88 46.81 4.52 -20.34
C GLY A 88 46.60 3.66 -19.09
N LEU A 89 45.99 4.28 -18.07
CA LEU A 89 45.50 3.62 -16.87
C LEU A 89 44.02 3.29 -17.08
N ALA A 90 43.73 2.00 -17.28
CA ALA A 90 42.38 1.46 -17.39
C ALA A 90 41.72 1.35 -16.01
N PHE A 91 40.43 1.69 -15.93
CA PHE A 91 39.64 1.56 -14.71
C PHE A 91 38.17 1.27 -15.00
N ARG A 92 37.50 0.68 -14.00
CA ARG A 92 36.13 0.12 -14.12
C ARG A 92 35.99 -0.74 -15.37
N CYS A 93 37.01 -1.55 -15.65
CA CYS A 93 37.03 -2.45 -16.79
C CYS A 93 36.22 -3.71 -16.50
N ILE A 94 35.52 -4.20 -17.52
CA ILE A 94 34.78 -5.46 -17.54
C ILE A 94 35.14 -6.27 -18.79
N GLY A 95 34.82 -7.56 -18.75
CA GLY A 95 35.20 -8.53 -19.78
C GLY A 95 36.38 -9.41 -19.34
N ASN A 96 36.54 -10.58 -19.94
CA ASN A 96 37.58 -11.54 -19.56
C ASN A 96 38.50 -11.96 -20.72
N GLN A 97 38.21 -11.54 -21.95
CA GLN A 97 39.02 -11.80 -23.14
C GLN A 97 39.13 -10.56 -24.04
N GLY A 98 40.26 -10.43 -24.75
CA GLY A 98 40.49 -9.34 -25.71
C GLY A 98 40.54 -7.94 -25.09
N ARG A 99 40.07 -6.94 -25.85
CA ARG A 99 40.01 -5.54 -25.42
C ARG A 99 38.96 -5.35 -24.31
N PRO A 100 39.33 -4.86 -23.11
CA PRO A 100 38.37 -4.63 -22.04
C PRO A 100 37.36 -3.54 -22.42
N LYS A 101 36.16 -3.57 -21.80
CA LYS A 101 35.20 -2.47 -21.88
C LYS A 101 35.25 -1.67 -20.58
N GLY A 102 35.41 -0.35 -20.64
CA GLY A 102 35.63 0.46 -19.44
C GLY A 102 36.04 1.89 -19.75
N TYR A 103 36.87 2.46 -18.89
CA TYR A 103 37.44 3.80 -19.07
C TYR A 103 38.96 3.74 -19.01
N GLN A 104 39.61 4.70 -19.66
CA GLN A 104 41.05 4.90 -19.63
C GLN A 104 41.35 6.35 -19.29
N CYS A 105 42.26 6.56 -18.33
CA CYS A 105 42.97 7.81 -18.15
C CYS A 105 44.18 7.77 -19.09
N GLU A 106 44.21 8.66 -20.07
CA GLU A 106 45.18 8.59 -21.17
C GLU A 106 46.60 8.95 -20.70
N ILE A 107 47.60 8.22 -21.18
CA ILE A 107 49.02 8.49 -20.97
C ILE A 107 49.68 8.63 -22.33
N ASP A 108 49.72 9.84 -22.85
CA ASP A 108 50.45 10.20 -24.07
C ASP A 108 50.87 11.69 -24.04
N GLN A 109 51.52 12.15 -25.11
CA GLN A 109 51.98 13.54 -25.21
C GLN A 109 50.90 14.52 -25.70
N GLN A 110 49.80 14.05 -26.29
CA GLN A 110 48.79 14.90 -26.94
C GLN A 110 47.61 15.21 -26.03
N LYS A 111 47.13 14.21 -25.29
CA LYS A 111 45.97 14.24 -24.42
C LYS A 111 46.20 13.56 -23.06
N PRO A 112 47.30 13.85 -22.36
CA PRO A 112 47.56 13.24 -21.05
C PRO A 112 46.44 13.55 -20.05
N ALA A 113 46.11 12.54 -19.25
CA ALA A 113 45.03 12.55 -18.26
C ALA A 113 43.63 12.89 -18.82
N GLY A 114 43.44 12.84 -20.14
CA GLY A 114 42.12 12.78 -20.76
C GLY A 114 41.40 11.48 -20.40
N VAL A 115 40.08 11.44 -20.61
CA VAL A 115 39.26 10.25 -20.35
C VAL A 115 38.73 9.67 -21.65
N TYR A 116 39.13 8.43 -21.94
CA TYR A 116 38.72 7.67 -23.10
C TYR A 116 37.81 6.50 -22.69
N GLY A 117 36.70 6.29 -23.41
CA GLY A 117 35.77 5.18 -23.21
C GLY A 117 36.18 3.95 -24.01
N ILE A 118 36.82 2.96 -23.37
CA ILE A 118 37.23 1.70 -23.99
C ILE A 118 35.98 0.88 -24.34
N GLY A 119 35.72 0.67 -25.62
CA GLY A 119 34.47 0.02 -26.07
C GLY A 119 33.20 0.80 -25.67
N ASN A 120 33.33 2.10 -25.38
CA ASN A 120 32.27 2.94 -24.81
C ASN A 120 32.15 4.32 -25.49
N GLY A 121 32.32 4.38 -26.81
CA GLY A 121 32.06 5.58 -27.60
C GLY A 121 33.24 6.53 -27.81
N GLY A 122 34.47 6.14 -27.43
CA GLY A 122 35.68 6.91 -27.76
C GLY A 122 36.00 8.02 -26.76
N TRP A 123 36.48 9.18 -27.24
CA TRP A 123 36.89 10.32 -26.40
C TRP A 123 35.71 10.89 -25.61
N ILE A 124 35.77 10.80 -24.28
CA ILE A 124 34.78 11.41 -23.37
C ILE A 124 35.26 12.80 -22.94
N TYR A 125 36.56 12.92 -22.63
CA TYR A 125 37.23 14.20 -22.39
C TYR A 125 38.66 14.20 -22.96
N PRO A 126 39.07 15.20 -23.76
CA PRO A 126 38.25 16.31 -24.25
C PRO A 126 37.17 15.83 -25.23
N GLY A 127 35.93 16.27 -25.01
CA GLY A 127 34.81 16.06 -25.93
C GLY A 127 34.82 17.03 -27.10
N LYS A 128 33.81 16.95 -27.97
CA LYS A 128 33.66 17.83 -29.13
C LYS A 128 33.61 19.31 -28.68
N GLY A 129 34.50 20.14 -29.24
CA GLY A 129 34.58 21.57 -28.92
C GLY A 129 35.45 21.94 -27.71
N GLN A 130 35.95 20.97 -26.94
CA GLN A 130 36.71 21.23 -25.70
C GLN A 130 38.24 21.25 -25.89
N GLY A 131 38.73 21.14 -27.13
CA GLY A 131 40.16 20.97 -27.41
C GLY A 131 41.05 22.12 -26.91
N LYS A 132 40.58 23.37 -27.02
CA LYS A 132 41.35 24.55 -26.58
C LYS A 132 41.47 24.61 -25.05
N GLU A 133 40.35 24.49 -24.33
CA GLU A 133 40.34 24.45 -22.86
C GLU A 133 41.23 23.33 -22.32
N PHE A 134 41.16 22.17 -22.97
CA PHE A 134 41.98 21.03 -22.60
C PHE A 134 43.47 21.30 -22.84
N ALA A 135 43.86 21.83 -24.01
CA ALA A 135 45.24 22.19 -24.32
C ALA A 135 45.82 23.21 -23.31
N ASP A 136 45.00 24.16 -22.86
CA ASP A 136 45.39 25.14 -21.85
C ASP A 136 45.62 24.48 -20.48
N LYS A 137 44.74 23.54 -20.09
CA LYS A 137 44.87 22.79 -18.82
C LYS A 137 46.12 21.93 -18.75
N ILE A 138 46.55 21.31 -19.85
CA ILE A 138 47.71 20.40 -19.85
C ILE A 138 49.04 21.10 -20.18
N ARG A 139 49.01 22.36 -20.60
CA ARG A 139 50.20 23.11 -21.05
C ARG A 139 51.27 23.14 -19.96
N GLY A 140 52.44 22.55 -20.25
CA GLY A 140 53.57 22.51 -19.32
C GLY A 140 53.37 21.62 -18.09
N ASN A 141 52.31 20.80 -18.04
CA ASN A 141 52.05 19.92 -16.90
C ASN A 141 52.70 18.55 -17.05
N LEU A 142 52.95 18.10 -18.27
CA LEU A 142 53.63 16.84 -18.57
C LEU A 142 55.15 17.08 -18.57
N LYS A 143 55.89 16.30 -17.78
CA LYS A 143 57.35 16.34 -17.77
C LYS A 143 57.89 15.44 -18.87
N LYS A 144 58.72 16.00 -19.76
CA LYS A 144 59.41 15.22 -20.78
C LYS A 144 60.58 14.47 -20.13
N ASP A 145 60.77 13.21 -20.53
CA ASP A 145 61.89 12.36 -20.08
C ASP A 145 61.97 12.12 -18.56
N ASP A 146 60.88 12.34 -17.82
CA ASP A 146 60.80 12.16 -16.36
C ASP A 146 59.48 11.49 -15.94
N TRP A 147 59.41 11.05 -14.68
CA TRP A 147 58.25 10.42 -14.09
C TRP A 147 57.07 11.40 -13.98
N ASN A 148 55.91 10.95 -14.46
CA ASN A 148 54.66 11.69 -14.42
C ASN A 148 53.64 10.95 -13.54
N HIS A 149 53.05 11.66 -12.59
CA HIS A 149 52.01 11.14 -11.70
C HIS A 149 50.63 11.37 -12.31
N PHE A 150 49.87 10.29 -12.46
CA PHE A 150 48.48 10.31 -12.90
C PHE A 150 47.60 9.83 -11.76
N ARG A 151 46.50 10.55 -11.52
CA ARG A 151 45.50 10.18 -10.52
C ARG A 151 44.11 10.18 -11.13
N VAL A 152 43.30 9.20 -10.75
CA VAL A 152 41.90 9.06 -11.14
C VAL A 152 41.07 8.95 -9.87
N ARG A 153 39.98 9.71 -9.80
CA ARG A 153 38.96 9.59 -8.76
C ARG A 153 37.61 9.33 -9.41
N ALA A 154 37.03 8.17 -9.15
CA ALA A 154 35.73 7.78 -9.68
C ALA A 154 34.76 7.54 -8.52
N VAL A 155 33.68 8.32 -8.44
CA VAL A 155 32.65 8.21 -7.40
C VAL A 155 31.28 8.34 -8.04
N GLY A 156 30.46 7.29 -7.95
CA GLY A 156 29.21 7.21 -8.70
C GLY A 156 29.47 7.39 -10.20
N ASP A 157 28.74 8.28 -10.86
CA ASP A 157 28.88 8.58 -12.28
C ASP A 157 29.97 9.63 -12.61
N ARG A 158 30.59 10.23 -11.58
CA ARG A 158 31.60 11.29 -11.71
C ARG A 158 33.01 10.71 -11.79
N ILE A 159 33.78 11.15 -12.77
CA ILE A 159 35.18 10.79 -12.99
C ILE A 159 36.01 12.07 -13.02
N GLN A 160 37.08 12.10 -12.23
CA GLN A 160 38.03 13.21 -12.17
C GLN A 160 39.45 12.68 -12.40
N THR A 161 40.28 13.44 -13.10
CA THR A 161 41.68 13.07 -13.36
C THR A 161 42.64 14.20 -13.05
N TRP A 162 43.87 13.86 -12.66
CA TRP A 162 44.97 14.78 -12.43
C TRP A 162 46.25 14.29 -13.13
N LEU A 163 47.07 15.26 -13.52
CA LEU A 163 48.43 15.07 -14.02
C LEU A 163 49.38 15.91 -13.19
N ASN A 164 50.39 15.28 -12.56
CA ASN A 164 51.39 15.93 -11.71
C ASN A 164 50.75 16.87 -10.68
N GLY A 165 49.69 16.40 -10.01
CA GLY A 165 48.93 17.14 -9.01
C GLY A 165 47.93 18.17 -9.56
N LYS A 166 47.97 18.50 -10.86
CA LYS A 166 47.06 19.49 -11.47
C LYS A 166 45.81 18.80 -12.06
N PRO A 167 44.59 19.30 -11.77
CA PRO A 167 43.36 18.70 -12.28
C PRO A 167 43.23 18.88 -13.80
N VAL A 168 42.80 17.83 -14.50
CA VAL A 168 42.63 17.82 -15.96
C VAL A 168 41.16 17.62 -16.34
N SER A 169 40.52 16.54 -15.90
CA SER A 169 39.11 16.27 -16.20
C SER A 169 38.22 16.23 -14.95
N ASP A 170 36.95 16.59 -15.14
CA ASP A 170 35.87 16.43 -14.17
C ASP A 170 34.55 16.26 -14.92
N ILE A 171 34.11 15.02 -15.08
CA ILE A 171 33.03 14.64 -15.99
C ILE A 171 32.02 13.72 -15.32
N LYS A 172 30.79 13.67 -15.87
CA LYS A 172 29.75 12.69 -15.51
C LYS A 172 29.43 11.80 -16.70
N HIS A 173 29.75 10.50 -16.62
CA HIS A 173 29.59 9.58 -17.76
C HIS A 173 29.29 8.13 -17.33
N GLY A 174 28.76 7.90 -16.12
CA GLY A 174 28.63 6.61 -15.40
C GLY A 174 27.82 5.48 -16.06
N LYS A 175 28.28 4.95 -17.20
CA LYS A 175 27.74 3.75 -17.86
C LYS A 175 28.24 2.45 -17.23
N ILE A 176 29.46 2.45 -16.67
CA ILE A 176 30.02 1.32 -15.92
C ILE A 176 30.51 1.87 -14.58
N LEU A 177 29.96 1.35 -13.48
CA LEU A 177 30.18 1.88 -12.14
C LEU A 177 31.09 1.02 -11.27
N LYS A 178 31.46 -0.18 -11.73
CA LYS A 178 32.34 -1.12 -11.03
C LYS A 178 33.15 -1.92 -12.05
N GLY A 179 34.42 -2.18 -11.75
CA GLY A 179 35.26 -3.06 -12.56
C GLY A 179 36.72 -3.05 -12.10
N TYR A 180 37.56 -3.81 -12.79
CA TYR A 180 38.98 -3.94 -12.46
C TYR A 180 39.83 -2.83 -13.10
N PHE A 181 41.14 -2.83 -12.78
CA PHE A 181 42.13 -1.87 -13.27
C PHE A 181 43.02 -2.50 -14.34
N GLY A 182 43.72 -1.67 -15.12
CA GLY A 182 44.70 -2.14 -16.09
C GLY A 182 45.65 -1.06 -16.57
N ILE A 183 46.65 -1.48 -17.32
CA ILE A 183 47.60 -0.62 -18.03
C ILE A 183 47.63 -1.03 -19.50
N GLN A 184 47.90 -0.08 -20.39
CA GLN A 184 47.92 -0.29 -21.84
C GLN A 184 49.31 -0.06 -22.44
N HIS A 185 49.64 -0.79 -23.49
CA HIS A 185 50.68 -0.41 -24.46
C HIS A 185 50.06 -0.40 -25.86
N HIS A 186 50.13 0.71 -26.60
CA HIS A 186 49.46 0.82 -27.91
C HIS A 186 50.23 0.13 -29.07
N GLY A 187 51.39 -0.47 -28.79
CA GLY A 187 52.15 -1.29 -29.73
C GLY A 187 53.20 -0.55 -30.55
N LYS A 188 53.34 0.77 -30.34
CA LYS A 188 54.34 1.63 -30.99
C LYS A 188 55.21 2.29 -29.92
N GLY A 189 56.51 2.43 -30.19
CA GLY A 189 57.50 3.04 -29.31
C GLY A 189 58.27 2.03 -28.45
N GLY A 190 59.00 2.54 -27.45
CA GLY A 190 59.85 1.75 -26.55
C GLY A 190 59.13 1.22 -25.30
N THR A 191 59.91 0.79 -24.30
CA THR A 191 59.38 0.23 -23.05
C THR A 191 58.80 1.34 -22.16
N VAL A 192 57.51 1.27 -21.84
CA VAL A 192 56.90 2.12 -20.81
C VAL A 192 57.12 1.52 -19.43
N ARG A 193 57.40 2.39 -18.46
CA ARG A 193 57.71 2.00 -17.08
C ARG A 193 56.70 2.61 -16.14
N PHE A 194 56.17 1.80 -15.24
CA PHE A 194 55.18 2.20 -14.25
C PHE A 194 55.71 1.94 -12.84
N ARG A 195 55.32 2.75 -11.85
CA ARG A 195 55.55 2.47 -10.42
C ARG A 195 54.46 3.11 -9.57
N ASN A 196 54.44 2.80 -8.28
CA ASN A 196 53.48 3.36 -7.33
C ASN A 196 52.02 3.19 -7.81
N ILE A 197 51.70 2.00 -8.35
CA ILE A 197 50.35 1.69 -8.85
C ILE A 197 49.50 1.25 -7.66
N ARG A 198 48.57 2.10 -7.23
CA ARG A 198 47.75 1.81 -6.05
C ARG A 198 46.36 2.40 -6.16
N ALA A 199 45.44 1.82 -5.41
CA ALA A 199 44.06 2.29 -5.32
C ALA A 199 43.54 2.18 -3.89
N ARG A 200 42.69 3.12 -3.50
CA ARG A 200 41.94 3.06 -2.25
C ARG A 200 40.46 3.21 -2.52
N GLU A 201 39.67 2.43 -1.81
CA GLU A 201 38.22 2.51 -1.92
C GLU A 201 37.74 3.81 -1.27
N ILE A 202 36.95 4.60 -2.00
CA ILE A 202 36.28 5.76 -1.43
C ILE A 202 35.01 5.23 -0.80
N SER A 203 35.10 4.91 0.49
CA SER A 203 33.89 4.66 1.25
C SER A 203 33.07 5.95 1.27
N ASN A 204 31.88 5.94 0.66
CA ASN A 204 30.89 7.01 0.83
C ASN A 204 30.35 7.12 2.27
N LYS A 205 31.01 6.49 3.26
CA LYS A 205 30.59 6.50 4.66
C LYS A 205 30.58 7.91 5.29
N LYS A 206 31.24 8.92 4.72
CA LYS A 206 31.35 10.25 5.33
C LYS A 206 30.78 11.45 4.56
N VAL A 207 30.36 11.33 3.30
CA VAL A 207 29.72 12.46 2.58
C VAL A 207 28.20 12.56 2.83
N THR A 208 27.64 11.65 3.64
CA THR A 208 26.24 11.69 4.13
C THR A 208 26.13 11.76 5.66
N GLN A 209 27.12 12.33 6.34
CA GLN A 209 27.03 12.61 7.78
C GLN A 209 27.01 14.11 8.09
N GLU A 210 26.02 14.83 7.59
CA GLU A 210 25.07 15.28 8.62
C GLU A 210 24.38 14.00 9.07
N ILE A 211 24.57 13.56 10.31
CA ILE A 211 23.83 12.41 10.83
C ILE A 211 22.36 12.75 10.61
N GLN A 212 21.72 12.15 9.60
CA GLN A 212 20.30 12.29 9.42
C GLN A 212 19.69 11.73 10.70
N LYS A 213 19.27 12.64 11.59
CA LYS A 213 18.87 12.34 12.97
C LYS A 213 17.59 11.49 13.03
N ARG A 214 16.93 11.32 11.88
CA ARG A 214 15.68 10.58 11.75
C ARG A 214 15.70 9.63 10.54
N PRO A 215 15.04 8.46 10.62
CA PRO A 215 14.93 7.53 9.51
C PRO A 215 14.07 8.11 8.39
N ASN A 216 14.29 7.65 7.16
CA ASN A 216 13.26 7.69 6.13
C ASN A 216 12.21 6.61 6.42
N ILE A 217 10.98 6.83 6.01
CA ILE A 217 9.89 5.86 6.14
C ILE A 217 9.36 5.52 4.74
N LEU A 218 9.30 4.23 4.41
CA LEU A 218 8.73 3.73 3.17
C LEU A 218 7.57 2.79 3.47
N TRP A 219 6.40 3.08 2.94
CA TRP A 219 5.26 2.18 2.93
C TRP A 219 5.10 1.58 1.53
N ILE A 220 5.05 0.25 1.48
CA ILE A 220 4.72 -0.53 0.29
C ILE A 220 3.42 -1.26 0.61
N THR A 221 2.32 -0.80 0.02
CA THR A 221 0.98 -1.29 0.29
C THR A 221 0.49 -2.12 -0.90
N ALA A 222 0.17 -3.39 -0.68
CA ALA A 222 -0.58 -4.20 -1.65
C ALA A 222 -2.07 -3.88 -1.55
N GLU A 223 -2.78 -3.75 -2.67
CA GLU A 223 -4.25 -3.64 -2.64
C GLU A 223 -4.90 -5.01 -2.50
N ASP A 224 -5.94 -5.13 -1.68
CA ASP A 224 -6.81 -6.31 -1.65
C ASP A 224 -6.03 -7.64 -1.50
N MET A 225 -5.30 -7.84 -0.38
CA MET A 225 -4.47 -9.03 -0.18
C MET A 225 -4.48 -9.55 1.27
N SER A 226 -5.02 -10.76 1.46
CA SER A 226 -4.89 -11.53 2.70
C SER A 226 -3.43 -12.03 2.87
N PRO A 227 -3.04 -12.70 3.95
CA PRO A 227 -1.67 -13.18 4.16
C PRO A 227 -1.20 -14.34 3.24
N THR A 228 -1.42 -14.23 1.92
CA THR A 228 -1.10 -15.24 0.89
C THR A 228 0.33 -15.05 0.36
N LEU A 229 1.32 -15.34 1.20
CA LEU A 229 2.75 -15.17 0.91
C LEU A 229 3.54 -16.40 1.40
N GLY A 230 4.64 -16.74 0.73
CA GLY A 230 5.51 -17.86 1.13
C GLY A 230 6.00 -17.74 2.57
N CYS A 231 6.42 -16.54 3.00
CA CYS A 231 6.85 -16.26 4.37
C CYS A 231 5.73 -16.34 5.42
N TYR A 232 4.47 -16.39 5.01
CA TYR A 232 3.31 -16.68 5.86
C TYR A 232 2.89 -18.16 5.86
N GLY A 233 3.61 -19.01 5.12
CA GLY A 233 3.37 -20.46 5.06
C GLY A 233 2.51 -20.90 3.89
N ASP A 234 2.15 -19.98 2.99
CA ASP A 234 1.39 -20.30 1.79
C ASP A 234 2.27 -21.01 0.75
N LYS A 235 2.00 -22.29 0.52
CA LYS A 235 2.78 -23.14 -0.39
C LYS A 235 2.45 -22.92 -1.87
N TYR A 236 1.33 -22.27 -2.16
CA TYR A 236 0.91 -21.98 -3.53
C TYR A 236 1.46 -20.63 -4.00
N ALA A 237 1.84 -19.74 -3.08
CA ALA A 237 2.41 -18.43 -3.39
C ALA A 237 3.83 -18.51 -3.98
N ILE A 238 4.10 -17.67 -4.98
CA ILE A 238 5.43 -17.42 -5.55
C ILE A 238 5.82 -15.98 -5.22
N THR A 239 6.51 -15.77 -4.09
CA THR A 239 6.82 -14.42 -3.56
C THR A 239 8.28 -14.24 -3.09
N PRO A 240 9.29 -14.54 -3.93
CA PRO A 240 10.68 -14.59 -3.51
C PRO A 240 11.24 -13.26 -3.00
N ASN A 241 10.76 -12.10 -3.50
CA ASN A 241 11.27 -10.80 -3.08
C ASN A 241 10.78 -10.41 -1.68
N ILE A 242 9.50 -10.64 -1.41
CA ILE A 242 8.87 -10.40 -0.10
C ILE A 242 9.39 -11.44 0.91
N ASP A 243 9.60 -12.68 0.51
CA ASP A 243 10.18 -13.71 1.39
C ASP A 243 11.62 -13.36 1.79
N LYS A 244 12.41 -12.84 0.84
CA LYS A 244 13.73 -12.27 1.13
C LYS A 244 13.64 -11.06 2.06
N LEU A 245 12.68 -10.15 1.85
CA LEU A 245 12.45 -9.03 2.77
C LEU A 245 12.11 -9.54 4.18
N ALA A 246 11.26 -10.55 4.30
CA ALA A 246 10.84 -11.15 5.55
C ALA A 246 12.03 -11.71 6.36
N SER A 247 13.03 -12.31 5.70
CA SER A 247 14.25 -12.83 6.35
C SER A 247 15.05 -11.79 7.14
N SER A 248 14.84 -10.50 6.87
CA SER A 248 15.48 -9.38 7.56
C SER A 248 14.48 -8.43 8.24
N SER A 249 13.22 -8.83 8.34
CA SER A 249 12.12 -8.01 8.89
C SER A 249 11.52 -8.66 10.14
N THR A 250 10.74 -7.89 10.89
CA THR A 250 9.75 -8.45 11.81
C THR A 250 8.48 -8.80 11.04
N LYS A 251 8.06 -10.06 11.09
CA LYS A 251 6.76 -10.51 10.58
C LYS A 251 5.68 -10.37 11.64
N TYR A 252 4.58 -9.70 11.32
CA TYR A 252 3.44 -9.55 12.23
C TYR A 252 2.34 -10.56 11.88
N SER A 253 2.19 -11.60 12.70
CA SER A 253 1.20 -12.65 12.44
C SER A 253 -0.25 -12.19 12.64
N ASN A 254 -0.46 -11.05 13.31
CA ASN A 254 -1.77 -10.56 13.73
C ASN A 254 -1.93 -9.04 13.47
N ALA A 255 -1.85 -8.65 12.20
CA ALA A 255 -2.16 -7.30 11.72
C ALA A 255 -3.51 -7.26 11.02
N PHE A 256 -4.30 -6.23 11.29
CA PHE A 256 -5.68 -6.13 10.83
C PHE A 256 -6.01 -4.75 10.27
N ALA A 257 -6.77 -4.74 9.17
CA ALA A 257 -7.43 -3.57 8.64
C ALA A 257 -8.46 -3.00 9.64
N ALA A 258 -8.96 -1.79 9.39
CA ALA A 258 -10.04 -1.21 10.18
C ALA A 258 -11.42 -1.64 9.67
N SER A 259 -11.54 -1.77 8.35
CA SER A 259 -12.71 -2.31 7.66
C SER A 259 -12.26 -3.17 6.48
N PRO A 260 -13.07 -4.13 6.03
CA PRO A 260 -12.71 -5.00 4.91
C PRO A 260 -12.93 -4.31 3.55
N VAL A 261 -12.68 -2.99 3.45
CA VAL A 261 -12.88 -2.14 2.27
C VAL A 261 -11.87 -0.98 2.25
N CYS A 262 -11.36 -0.64 1.07
CA CYS A 262 -10.24 0.29 0.89
C CYS A 262 -10.52 1.70 1.44
N SER A 263 -11.61 2.36 1.05
CA SER A 263 -11.82 3.78 1.38
C SER A 263 -12.03 4.00 2.89
N PRO A 264 -12.90 3.24 3.59
CA PRO A 264 -13.02 3.36 5.04
C PRO A 264 -11.71 3.03 5.78
N SER A 265 -10.96 1.99 5.37
CA SER A 265 -9.66 1.66 5.97
C SER A 265 -8.59 2.72 5.74
N ARG A 266 -8.57 3.34 4.55
CA ARG A 266 -7.64 4.44 4.22
C ARG A 266 -7.96 5.71 4.98
N SER A 267 -9.23 5.95 5.28
CA SER A 267 -9.65 7.03 6.18
C SER A 267 -9.03 6.87 7.58
N VAL A 268 -8.96 5.64 8.08
CA VAL A 268 -8.27 5.33 9.35
C VAL A 268 -6.76 5.52 9.22
N LEU A 269 -6.14 4.99 8.16
CA LEU A 269 -4.70 5.13 7.94
C LEU A 269 -4.25 6.59 7.79
N ILE A 270 -5.06 7.46 7.19
CA ILE A 270 -4.66 8.87 7.00
C ILE A 270 -4.91 9.70 8.26
N THR A 271 -5.95 9.41 9.05
CA THR A 271 -6.33 10.25 10.20
C THR A 271 -5.83 9.75 11.55
N GLY A 272 -5.64 8.44 11.71
CA GLY A 272 -5.42 7.81 13.02
C GLY A 272 -6.68 7.76 13.89
N MET A 273 -7.86 7.93 13.29
CA MET A 273 -9.17 7.81 13.96
C MET A 273 -9.95 6.64 13.39
N HIS A 274 -10.78 6.00 14.21
CA HIS A 274 -11.75 5.02 13.73
C HIS A 274 -12.75 5.69 12.78
N ASN A 275 -13.04 5.07 11.65
CA ASN A 275 -13.97 5.61 10.65
C ASN A 275 -15.42 5.70 11.16
N VAL A 276 -15.79 4.83 12.11
CA VAL A 276 -17.06 4.92 12.84
C VAL A 276 -17.15 6.15 13.75
N SER A 277 -16.01 6.69 14.20
CA SER A 277 -15.95 7.92 15.00
C SER A 277 -16.10 9.19 14.18
N THR A 278 -15.70 9.16 12.91
CA THR A 278 -15.65 10.33 12.02
C THR A 278 -16.83 10.40 11.06
N GLY A 279 -17.58 9.30 10.92
CA GLY A 279 -18.67 9.16 9.94
C GLY A 279 -18.22 8.58 8.61
N THR A 280 -16.92 8.30 8.43
CA THR A 280 -16.35 7.81 7.17
C THR A 280 -16.36 6.29 7.04
N HIS A 281 -17.28 5.61 7.72
CA HIS A 281 -17.42 4.14 7.71
C HIS A 281 -18.18 3.62 6.47
N GLN A 282 -19.06 4.44 5.90
CA GLN A 282 -19.75 4.15 4.63
C GLN A 282 -18.81 4.40 3.44
N MET A 283 -18.75 3.52 2.44
CA MET A 283 -17.92 3.76 1.25
C MET A 283 -18.47 4.92 0.41
N ARG A 284 -17.58 5.82 -0.01
CA ARG A 284 -17.89 7.09 -0.67
C ARG A 284 -18.85 7.98 0.16
N SER A 285 -18.69 7.95 1.48
CA SER A 285 -19.60 8.68 2.40
C SER A 285 -19.67 10.19 2.12
N GLY A 286 -18.52 10.81 1.86
CA GLY A 286 -18.39 12.25 1.65
C GLY A 286 -18.63 13.10 2.90
N PHE A 287 -18.65 12.51 4.11
CA PHE A 287 -18.78 13.29 5.34
C PHE A 287 -17.51 14.10 5.64
N PRO A 288 -17.62 15.34 6.15
CA PRO A 288 -16.48 16.11 6.60
C PRO A 288 -15.86 15.49 7.87
N LEU A 289 -14.55 15.66 8.03
CA LEU A 289 -13.84 15.17 9.21
C LEU A 289 -14.07 16.10 10.41
N PRO A 290 -13.91 15.59 11.65
CA PRO A 290 -14.02 16.42 12.86
C PRO A 290 -13.08 17.64 12.80
N THR A 291 -13.52 18.76 13.37
CA THR A 291 -12.76 20.02 13.33
C THR A 291 -11.36 19.84 13.90
N GLY A 292 -10.35 20.30 13.16
CA GLY A 292 -8.93 20.24 13.52
C GLY A 292 -8.21 18.93 13.18
N VAL A 293 -8.89 17.94 12.61
CA VAL A 293 -8.25 16.69 12.16
C VAL A 293 -7.45 16.94 10.87
N LYS A 294 -6.17 16.58 10.92
CA LYS A 294 -5.24 16.58 9.78
C LYS A 294 -4.86 15.15 9.39
N GLY A 295 -4.47 14.98 8.13
CA GLY A 295 -3.77 13.76 7.71
C GLY A 295 -2.42 13.66 8.42
N PHE A 296 -2.09 12.50 8.98
CA PHE A 296 -0.85 12.35 9.74
C PHE A 296 0.44 12.72 9.00
N PRO A 297 0.55 12.56 7.65
CA PRO A 297 1.76 12.97 6.94
C PRO A 297 1.94 14.49 6.94
N ALA A 298 0.87 15.29 7.15
CA ALA A 298 0.99 16.72 7.34
C ALA A 298 1.88 17.07 8.54
N HIS A 299 1.77 16.32 9.66
CA HIS A 299 2.64 16.48 10.82
C HIS A 299 4.10 16.12 10.51
N MET A 300 4.33 15.13 9.64
CA MET A 300 5.68 14.79 9.19
C MET A 300 6.26 15.89 8.31
N ARG A 301 5.46 16.42 7.37
CA ARG A 301 5.86 17.51 6.48
C ARG A 301 6.19 18.79 7.24
N GLU A 302 5.35 19.16 8.21
CA GLU A 302 5.59 20.27 9.15
C GLU A 302 6.89 20.08 9.95
N SER A 303 7.34 18.84 10.15
CA SER A 303 8.61 18.51 10.81
C SER A 303 9.83 18.41 9.89
N GLY A 304 9.67 18.72 8.59
CA GLY A 304 10.73 18.76 7.59
C GLY A 304 10.83 17.55 6.66
N TYR A 305 9.90 16.59 6.72
CA TYR A 305 9.88 15.45 5.80
C TYR A 305 9.38 15.83 4.42
N PHE A 306 9.97 15.24 3.39
CA PHE A 306 9.40 15.19 2.05
C PHE A 306 8.41 14.03 1.95
N THR A 307 7.18 14.30 1.53
CA THR A 307 6.04 13.37 1.64
C THR A 307 5.46 13.05 0.27
N THR A 308 5.35 11.75 -0.07
CA THR A 308 4.83 11.34 -1.39
C THR A 308 3.86 10.18 -1.33
N ASN A 309 2.81 10.22 -2.14
CA ASN A 309 1.83 9.13 -2.27
C ASN A 309 1.65 8.68 -3.74
N ASN A 310 2.00 7.44 -4.03
CA ASN A 310 1.90 6.82 -5.35
C ASN A 310 0.92 5.66 -5.33
N VAL A 311 -0.28 5.71 -5.89
CA VAL A 311 -1.01 6.90 -6.36
C VAL A 311 -2.34 7.07 -5.60
N LYS A 312 -2.86 6.00 -5.02
CA LYS A 312 -4.23 5.93 -4.49
C LYS A 312 -4.34 6.66 -3.16
N THR A 313 -5.42 7.42 -3.00
CA THR A 313 -5.75 8.14 -1.75
C THR A 313 -6.99 7.53 -1.12
N ASP A 314 -8.16 7.68 -1.77
CA ASP A 314 -9.46 7.16 -1.34
C ASP A 314 -9.79 7.43 0.14
N TYR A 315 -9.51 8.65 0.64
CA TYR A 315 -9.66 9.01 2.07
C TYR A 315 -11.10 9.10 2.60
N ASN A 316 -12.09 8.85 1.73
CA ASN A 316 -13.49 8.62 2.09
C ASN A 316 -14.17 9.78 2.84
N SER A 317 -13.78 11.02 2.55
CA SER A 317 -14.31 12.23 3.17
C SER A 317 -14.37 13.38 2.16
N SER A 318 -15.28 14.34 2.37
CA SER A 318 -15.30 15.60 1.60
C SER A 318 -14.02 16.42 1.80
N ASP A 319 -13.29 16.20 2.90
CA ASP A 319 -11.98 16.83 3.17
C ASP A 319 -10.82 16.20 2.40
N ALA A 320 -11.05 15.14 1.61
CA ALA A 320 -9.97 14.45 0.90
C ALA A 320 -9.05 15.39 0.07
N PRO A 321 -9.56 16.40 -0.67
CA PRO A 321 -8.70 17.35 -1.37
C PRO A 321 -7.80 18.16 -0.43
N ARG A 322 -8.34 18.59 0.72
CA ARG A 322 -7.59 19.30 1.77
C ARG A 322 -6.51 18.40 2.35
N LEU A 323 -6.86 17.17 2.74
CA LEU A 323 -5.91 16.18 3.25
C LEU A 323 -4.77 15.93 2.27
N VAL A 324 -5.06 15.79 0.97
CA VAL A 324 -4.03 15.58 -0.05
C VAL A 324 -3.06 16.78 -0.10
N LYS A 325 -3.60 18.00 -0.15
CA LYS A 325 -2.80 19.23 -0.18
C LYS A 325 -1.95 19.42 1.08
N GLU A 326 -2.49 19.07 2.25
CA GLU A 326 -1.80 19.18 3.54
C GLU A 326 -0.78 18.07 3.78
N SER A 327 -1.01 16.87 3.24
CA SER A 327 -0.23 15.67 3.59
C SER A 327 0.91 15.36 2.62
N TRP A 328 0.84 15.80 1.37
CA TRP A 328 1.75 15.33 0.32
C TRP A 328 2.40 16.48 -0.44
N ASP A 329 3.72 16.44 -0.59
CA ASP A 329 4.46 17.25 -1.55
C ASP A 329 4.18 16.79 -2.99
N GLU A 330 3.93 15.49 -3.16
CA GLU A 330 3.44 14.92 -4.41
C GLU A 330 2.48 13.75 -4.18
N SER A 331 1.30 13.77 -4.81
CA SER A 331 0.38 12.63 -4.86
C SER A 331 -0.01 12.37 -6.31
N SER A 332 0.64 11.41 -6.95
CA SER A 332 0.50 11.15 -8.40
C SER A 332 1.01 9.73 -8.75
N PRO A 333 0.70 9.20 -9.95
CA PRO A 333 1.32 7.97 -10.46
C PRO A 333 2.85 8.03 -10.56
N LYS A 334 3.43 9.23 -10.57
CA LYS A 334 4.88 9.48 -10.65
C LYS A 334 5.48 9.85 -9.29
N ALA A 335 4.67 9.94 -8.24
CA ALA A 335 5.10 10.33 -6.91
C ALA A 335 6.18 9.39 -6.39
N HIS A 336 7.28 9.97 -5.92
CA HIS A 336 8.47 9.22 -5.56
C HIS A 336 9.37 10.02 -4.65
N TRP A 337 10.09 9.34 -3.75
CA TRP A 337 11.18 9.96 -2.97
C TRP A 337 12.32 10.53 -3.84
N ARG A 338 12.39 10.18 -5.13
CA ARG A 338 13.39 10.66 -6.10
C ARG A 338 13.00 11.98 -6.76
N ASN A 339 11.85 12.55 -6.40
CA ASN A 339 11.43 13.83 -6.94
C ASN A 339 12.50 14.90 -6.69
N SER A 340 12.82 15.70 -7.71
CA SER A 340 13.84 16.76 -7.65
C SER A 340 13.52 17.88 -6.66
N LYS A 341 12.26 18.00 -6.22
CA LYS A 341 11.83 18.91 -5.15
C LYS A 341 12.31 18.48 -3.76
N ARG A 342 12.69 17.21 -3.57
CA ARG A 342 13.26 16.74 -2.30
C ARG A 342 14.66 17.32 -2.15
N GLY A 343 14.89 18.03 -1.05
CA GLY A 343 16.22 18.56 -0.71
C GLY A 343 17.26 17.45 -0.53
N GLN A 344 18.53 17.77 -0.79
CA GLN A 344 19.63 16.83 -0.54
C GLN A 344 19.71 16.51 0.95
N GLY A 345 19.71 15.21 1.30
CA GLY A 345 19.71 14.76 2.70
C GLY A 345 18.38 14.92 3.45
N GLN A 346 17.34 15.47 2.82
CA GLN A 346 16.02 15.65 3.44
C GLN A 346 15.37 14.27 3.72
N PRO A 347 14.89 14.01 4.95
CA PRO A 347 14.14 12.80 5.25
C PRO A 347 12.87 12.71 4.42
N PHE A 348 12.45 11.49 4.06
CA PHE A 348 11.20 11.28 3.34
C PHE A 348 10.24 10.30 4.01
N PHE A 349 8.95 10.50 3.73
CA PHE A 349 7.90 9.51 3.91
C PHE A 349 7.23 9.25 2.57
N SER A 350 7.37 8.03 2.05
CA SER A 350 6.84 7.67 0.73
C SER A 350 5.93 6.45 0.82
N VAL A 351 4.79 6.52 0.12
CA VAL A 351 3.82 5.43 0.03
C VAL A 351 3.73 4.96 -1.43
N PHE A 352 3.87 3.65 -1.64
CA PHE A 352 3.63 2.97 -2.91
C PHE A 352 2.47 1.98 -2.75
N ASN A 353 1.34 2.30 -3.36
CA ASN A 353 0.12 1.50 -3.42
C ASN A 353 0.15 0.65 -4.70
N ILE A 354 0.48 -0.63 -4.57
CA ILE A 354 0.59 -1.57 -5.69
C ILE A 354 -0.79 -2.14 -6.01
N MET A 355 -1.38 -1.61 -7.09
CA MET A 355 -2.74 -1.93 -7.54
C MET A 355 -2.92 -3.33 -8.16
N THR A 356 -1.88 -4.16 -8.22
CA THR A 356 -1.86 -5.37 -9.03
C THR A 356 -2.84 -6.45 -8.55
N SER A 357 -2.97 -6.63 -7.24
CA SER A 357 -3.87 -7.61 -6.61
C SER A 357 -5.31 -7.11 -6.40
N HIS A 358 -5.60 -5.84 -6.70
CA HIS A 358 -6.93 -5.26 -6.56
C HIS A 358 -8.02 -6.08 -7.28
N GLN A 359 -9.22 -6.19 -6.69
CA GLN A 359 -10.37 -6.95 -7.20
C GLN A 359 -10.67 -6.70 -8.69
N SER A 360 -10.43 -5.47 -9.16
CA SER A 360 -10.62 -5.11 -10.57
C SER A 360 -9.77 -5.99 -11.50
N ARG A 361 -8.56 -6.37 -11.07
CA ARG A 361 -7.60 -7.15 -11.85
C ARG A 361 -7.67 -8.63 -11.54
N SER A 362 -7.91 -9.00 -10.28
CA SER A 362 -7.92 -10.39 -9.84
C SER A 362 -9.21 -11.13 -10.20
N MET A 363 -10.36 -10.46 -10.33
CA MET A 363 -11.61 -11.13 -10.69
C MET A 363 -12.52 -10.40 -11.68
N VAL A 364 -12.45 -9.07 -11.79
CA VAL A 364 -13.40 -8.31 -12.66
C VAL A 364 -12.96 -8.19 -14.12
N TRP A 365 -11.67 -7.90 -14.40
CA TRP A 365 -11.26 -7.72 -15.80
C TRP A 365 -11.56 -8.96 -16.65
N PRO A 366 -11.98 -8.78 -17.93
CA PRO A 366 -12.06 -9.90 -18.84
C PRO A 366 -10.74 -10.66 -18.92
N TYR A 367 -10.79 -11.99 -19.01
CA TYR A 367 -9.59 -12.82 -18.96
C TYR A 367 -8.51 -12.41 -19.99
N PRO A 368 -8.83 -12.07 -21.26
CA PRO A 368 -7.82 -11.58 -22.21
C PRO A 368 -7.09 -10.31 -21.75
N VAL A 369 -7.80 -9.38 -21.11
CA VAL A 369 -7.23 -8.15 -20.54
C VAL A 369 -6.30 -8.49 -19.38
N PHE A 370 -6.74 -9.37 -18.48
CA PHE A 370 -5.90 -9.87 -17.40
C PHE A 370 -4.61 -10.51 -17.93
N LYS A 371 -4.69 -11.38 -18.94
CA LYS A 371 -3.50 -12.00 -19.54
C LYS A 371 -2.53 -10.95 -20.08
N LYS A 372 -3.04 -9.96 -20.82
CA LYS A 372 -2.25 -8.89 -21.42
C LYS A 372 -1.54 -8.02 -20.38
N HIS A 373 -2.18 -7.72 -19.26
CA HIS A 373 -1.68 -6.73 -18.28
C HIS A 373 -1.03 -7.31 -17.03
N VAL A 374 -1.27 -8.59 -16.73
CA VAL A 374 -0.73 -9.32 -15.56
C VAL A 374 0.12 -10.51 -16.00
N GLN A 375 -0.47 -11.59 -16.56
CA GLN A 375 0.29 -12.82 -16.88
C GLN A 375 1.43 -12.60 -17.88
N SER A 376 1.33 -11.61 -18.76
CA SER A 376 2.41 -11.25 -19.70
C SER A 376 3.73 -10.84 -19.02
N LYS A 377 3.70 -10.56 -17.71
CA LYS A 377 4.88 -10.21 -16.89
C LYS A 377 5.47 -11.42 -16.17
N LEU A 378 4.84 -12.58 -16.29
CA LEU A 378 5.25 -13.82 -15.64
C LEU A 378 5.88 -14.75 -16.67
N SER A 379 6.92 -15.46 -16.26
CA SER A 379 7.41 -16.63 -16.99
C SER A 379 6.40 -17.78 -16.92
N ALA A 380 6.55 -18.77 -17.81
CA ALA A 380 5.67 -19.94 -17.81
C ALA A 380 5.67 -20.71 -16.47
N THR A 381 6.79 -20.68 -15.73
CA THR A 381 6.92 -21.32 -14.42
C THR A 381 6.35 -20.51 -13.26
N GLU A 382 6.12 -19.21 -13.46
CA GLU A 382 5.50 -18.31 -12.46
C GLU A 382 3.97 -18.23 -12.61
N ILE A 383 3.41 -18.73 -13.72
CA ILE A 383 1.95 -18.81 -13.91
C ILE A 383 1.40 -20.01 -13.13
N HIS A 384 0.43 -19.75 -12.27
CA HIS A 384 -0.12 -20.76 -11.37
C HIS A 384 -1.04 -21.75 -12.08
N ASP A 385 -0.86 -23.05 -11.83
CA ASP A 385 -1.73 -24.12 -12.35
C ASP A 385 -3.07 -24.16 -11.59
N PRO A 386 -4.21 -23.84 -12.23
CA PRO A 386 -5.53 -23.85 -11.58
C PRO A 386 -5.87 -25.18 -10.91
N LYS A 387 -5.36 -26.32 -11.41
CA LYS A 387 -5.63 -27.64 -10.82
C LYS A 387 -5.06 -27.79 -9.42
N LYS A 388 -4.04 -26.99 -9.07
CA LYS A 388 -3.38 -26.99 -7.76
C LYS A 388 -3.90 -25.88 -6.84
N ALA A 389 -4.84 -25.05 -7.30
CA ALA A 389 -5.36 -23.95 -6.51
C ALA A 389 -5.99 -24.45 -5.18
N PRO A 390 -5.66 -23.83 -4.04
CA PRO A 390 -6.28 -24.17 -2.76
C PRO A 390 -7.68 -23.56 -2.70
N VAL A 391 -8.71 -24.37 -3.00
CA VAL A 391 -10.11 -23.94 -2.91
C VAL A 391 -10.57 -24.03 -1.46
N PRO A 392 -10.94 -22.92 -0.81
CA PRO A 392 -11.47 -22.96 0.56
C PRO A 392 -12.86 -23.57 0.62
N ASP A 393 -13.20 -24.19 1.76
CA ASP A 393 -14.48 -24.90 1.97
C ASP A 393 -15.74 -24.05 1.78
N TYR A 394 -15.62 -22.72 1.88
CA TYR A 394 -16.71 -21.77 1.64
C TYR A 394 -16.94 -21.43 0.16
N TYR A 395 -16.17 -22.01 -0.76
CA TYR A 395 -16.42 -21.93 -2.20
C TYR A 395 -16.78 -23.30 -2.78
N PRO A 396 -17.62 -23.36 -3.83
CA PRO A 396 -17.80 -24.58 -4.61
C PRO A 396 -16.51 -24.89 -5.39
N ASP A 397 -16.14 -26.15 -5.48
CA ASP A 397 -14.94 -26.57 -6.20
C ASP A 397 -15.24 -26.78 -7.69
N THR A 398 -15.24 -25.67 -8.45
CA THR A 398 -15.46 -25.70 -9.91
C THR A 398 -14.22 -25.22 -10.67
N PRO A 399 -14.06 -25.61 -11.96
CA PRO A 399 -12.95 -25.13 -12.79
C PRO A 399 -12.85 -23.60 -12.86
N LEU A 400 -13.99 -22.90 -12.84
CA LEU A 400 -14.06 -21.44 -12.86
C LEU A 400 -13.51 -20.83 -11.57
N ILE A 401 -13.88 -21.40 -10.42
CA ILE A 401 -13.40 -20.96 -9.10
C ILE A 401 -11.88 -21.16 -9.01
N ARG A 402 -11.39 -22.37 -9.35
CA ARG A 402 -9.96 -22.70 -9.38
C ARG A 402 -9.15 -21.75 -10.26
N LYS A 403 -9.66 -21.44 -11.46
CA LYS A 403 -9.04 -20.47 -12.39
C LYS A 403 -9.01 -19.05 -11.83
N THR A 404 -10.06 -18.61 -11.14
CA THR A 404 -10.08 -17.27 -10.53
C THR A 404 -9.10 -17.18 -9.35
N ILE A 405 -8.98 -18.25 -8.55
CA ILE A 405 -7.97 -18.33 -7.48
C ILE A 405 -6.56 -18.26 -8.08
N SER A 406 -6.22 -19.08 -9.08
CA SER A 406 -4.88 -19.02 -9.70
C SER A 406 -4.56 -17.64 -10.29
N ARG A 407 -5.55 -17.00 -10.93
CA ARG A 407 -5.47 -15.62 -11.42
C ARG A 407 -5.13 -14.61 -10.32
N TYR A 408 -5.70 -14.75 -9.12
CA TYR A 408 -5.34 -13.92 -7.98
C TYR A 408 -3.87 -14.12 -7.56
N TYR A 409 -3.38 -15.35 -7.52
CA TYR A 409 -1.99 -15.65 -7.17
C TYR A 409 -0.97 -15.16 -8.23
N ASP A 410 -1.34 -15.18 -9.51
CA ASP A 410 -0.55 -14.51 -10.56
C ASP A 410 -0.44 -13.00 -10.30
N CYS A 411 -1.52 -12.34 -9.86
CA CYS A 411 -1.45 -10.93 -9.44
C CYS A 411 -0.50 -10.72 -8.25
N VAL A 412 -0.52 -11.62 -7.26
CA VAL A 412 0.38 -11.57 -6.10
C VAL A 412 1.84 -11.70 -6.52
N THR A 413 2.14 -12.56 -7.48
CA THR A 413 3.50 -12.76 -8.01
C THR A 413 4.02 -11.53 -8.75
N VAL A 414 3.20 -10.90 -9.59
CA VAL A 414 3.56 -9.63 -10.24
C VAL A 414 3.71 -8.49 -9.21
N MET A 415 2.91 -8.51 -8.13
CA MET A 415 3.05 -7.56 -7.03
C MET A 415 4.39 -7.75 -6.31
N ASP A 416 4.81 -8.99 -6.03
CA ASP A 416 6.11 -9.32 -5.44
C ASP A 416 7.29 -8.79 -6.28
N GLN A 417 7.25 -8.99 -7.60
CA GLN A 417 8.25 -8.42 -8.53
C GLN A 417 8.36 -6.90 -8.35
N ARG A 418 7.21 -6.21 -8.25
CA ARG A 418 7.19 -4.75 -8.03
C ARG A 418 7.75 -4.35 -6.66
N VAL A 419 7.56 -5.15 -5.61
CA VAL A 419 8.24 -4.93 -4.32
C VAL A 419 9.75 -5.05 -4.49
N GLY A 420 10.22 -6.07 -5.22
CA GLY A 420 11.62 -6.28 -5.56
C GLY A 420 12.26 -5.06 -6.25
N GLU A 421 11.56 -4.50 -7.24
CA GLU A 421 11.97 -3.28 -7.95
C GLU A 421 12.12 -2.08 -7.01
N ILE A 422 11.10 -1.79 -6.17
CA ILE A 422 11.11 -0.67 -5.21
C ILE A 422 12.28 -0.82 -4.23
N MET A 423 12.51 -2.05 -3.73
CA MET A 423 13.61 -2.33 -2.82
C MET A 423 14.98 -2.23 -3.51
N SER A 424 15.09 -2.55 -4.81
CA SER A 424 16.31 -2.34 -5.60
C SER A 424 16.62 -0.85 -5.74
N GLN A 425 15.60 -0.07 -6.10
CA GLN A 425 15.71 1.38 -6.23
C GLN A 425 16.19 2.04 -4.93
N LEU A 426 15.70 1.59 -3.78
CA LEU A 426 16.14 2.09 -2.48
C LEU A 426 17.63 1.79 -2.19
N ARG A 427 18.12 0.62 -2.63
CA ARG A 427 19.54 0.24 -2.49
C ARG A 427 20.44 1.00 -3.47
N GLU A 428 20.02 1.12 -4.72
CA GLU A 428 20.72 1.87 -5.78
C GLU A 428 20.92 3.33 -5.37
N ASP A 429 19.94 3.92 -4.70
CA ASP A 429 20.01 5.30 -4.18
C ASP A 429 20.88 5.44 -2.91
N GLY A 430 21.41 4.34 -2.36
CA GLY A 430 22.15 4.35 -1.09
C GLY A 430 21.30 4.71 0.13
N LEU A 431 19.97 4.55 0.05
CA LEU A 431 19.02 4.96 1.09
C LEU A 431 18.60 3.81 2.01
N ALA A 432 18.90 2.55 1.64
CA ALA A 432 18.45 1.35 2.35
C ALA A 432 18.83 1.34 3.84
N ASP A 433 20.08 1.64 4.17
CA ASP A 433 20.57 1.62 5.57
C ASP A 433 19.93 2.70 6.46
N ASN A 434 19.25 3.69 5.87
CA ASN A 434 18.57 4.75 6.60
C ASN A 434 17.03 4.70 6.51
N THR A 435 16.45 3.66 5.90
CA THR A 435 15.01 3.62 5.63
C THR A 435 14.33 2.48 6.37
N ILE A 436 13.32 2.80 7.18
CA ILE A 436 12.41 1.81 7.76
C ILE A 436 11.34 1.50 6.71
N VAL A 437 11.20 0.23 6.35
CA VAL A 437 10.26 -0.22 5.32
C VAL A 437 9.11 -1.00 5.95
N PHE A 438 7.89 -0.58 5.63
CA PHE A 438 6.66 -1.29 5.94
C PHE A 438 6.16 -1.93 4.65
N PHE A 439 5.93 -3.23 4.68
CA PHE A 439 5.12 -3.91 3.67
C PHE A 439 3.83 -4.37 4.33
N PHE A 440 2.68 -4.04 3.75
CA PHE A 440 1.38 -4.51 4.23
C PHE A 440 0.32 -4.47 3.11
N SER A 441 -0.88 -5.01 3.34
CA SER A 441 -2.04 -4.78 2.46
C SER A 441 -3.09 -3.92 3.12
N ASP A 442 -3.90 -3.15 2.36
CA ASP A 442 -4.91 -2.23 2.91
C ASP A 442 -6.19 -2.89 3.46
N HIS A 443 -6.43 -4.14 3.09
CA HIS A 443 -7.36 -5.09 3.72
C HIS A 443 -7.19 -6.47 3.09
N GLY A 444 -8.01 -7.46 3.48
CA GLY A 444 -8.00 -8.80 2.92
C GLY A 444 -8.33 -8.84 1.43
N SER A 445 -8.25 -10.04 0.83
CA SER A 445 -8.27 -10.19 -0.62
C SER A 445 -9.55 -9.67 -1.28
N GLY A 446 -9.45 -9.32 -2.56
CA GLY A 446 -10.58 -8.83 -3.36
C GLY A 446 -11.63 -9.91 -3.66
N MET A 447 -11.37 -11.16 -3.27
CA MET A 447 -12.20 -12.32 -3.56
C MET A 447 -13.52 -12.29 -2.76
N PRO A 448 -14.59 -12.96 -3.22
CA PRO A 448 -15.84 -13.08 -2.47
C PRO A 448 -15.61 -13.61 -1.05
N ARG A 449 -16.42 -13.24 -0.05
CA ARG A 449 -16.22 -13.63 1.38
C ARG A 449 -14.96 -13.05 2.05
N HIS A 450 -14.07 -12.36 1.32
CA HIS A 450 -12.91 -11.65 1.89
C HIS A 450 -13.27 -10.17 2.02
N LYS A 451 -13.05 -9.38 0.97
CA LYS A 451 -13.50 -7.99 0.91
C LYS A 451 -14.98 -7.89 1.26
N ARG A 452 -15.33 -6.86 2.02
CA ARG A 452 -16.66 -6.57 2.59
C ARG A 452 -17.09 -7.47 3.77
N LEU A 453 -16.27 -8.44 4.23
CA LEU A 453 -16.63 -9.31 5.35
C LEU A 453 -15.66 -9.17 6.54
N LEU A 454 -16.19 -9.35 7.76
CA LEU A 454 -15.47 -9.11 9.02
C LEU A 454 -14.64 -10.28 9.51
N HIS A 455 -14.67 -11.41 8.80
CA HIS A 455 -13.83 -12.58 9.05
C HIS A 455 -12.34 -12.26 8.79
N ASP A 456 -11.44 -13.10 9.31
CA ASP A 456 -9.99 -12.90 9.14
C ASP A 456 -9.60 -12.86 7.66
N SER A 457 -10.34 -13.54 6.77
CA SER A 457 -10.19 -13.46 5.31
C SER A 457 -10.29 -12.03 4.75
N GLY A 458 -11.13 -11.18 5.33
CA GLY A 458 -11.34 -9.78 4.93
C GLY A 458 -10.58 -8.75 5.78
N MET A 459 -10.27 -9.09 7.02
CA MET A 459 -9.69 -8.15 7.99
C MET A 459 -8.20 -8.36 8.23
N LYS A 460 -7.71 -9.59 8.26
CA LYS A 460 -6.31 -9.91 8.55
C LYS A 460 -5.45 -9.67 7.31
N VAL A 461 -4.32 -8.99 7.49
CA VAL A 461 -3.42 -8.60 6.39
C VAL A 461 -2.00 -9.11 6.62
N ALA A 462 -1.27 -9.36 5.53
CA ALA A 462 0.18 -9.51 5.64
C ALA A 462 0.80 -8.20 6.13
N MET A 463 1.78 -8.30 7.02
CA MET A 463 2.57 -7.15 7.48
C MET A 463 4.01 -7.54 7.82
N LEU A 464 4.96 -6.82 7.26
CA LEU A 464 6.40 -6.90 7.55
C LEU A 464 6.93 -5.50 7.86
N ILE A 465 7.81 -5.40 8.86
CA ILE A 465 8.57 -4.17 9.11
C ILE A 465 10.06 -4.47 9.11
N HIS A 466 10.77 -3.89 8.16
CA HIS A 466 12.23 -3.88 8.12
C HIS A 466 12.76 -2.62 8.80
N VAL A 467 13.53 -2.79 9.87
CA VAL A 467 14.29 -1.72 10.51
C VAL A 467 15.79 -1.99 10.30
N PRO A 468 16.53 -1.14 9.57
CA PRO A 468 17.92 -1.40 9.22
C PRO A 468 18.84 -1.26 10.45
N GLU A 469 20.09 -1.72 10.33
CA GLU A 469 21.03 -1.81 11.46
C GLU A 469 21.29 -0.45 12.13
N LYS A 470 21.33 0.62 11.34
CA LYS A 470 21.44 2.00 11.83
C LYS A 470 20.37 2.34 12.88
N TRP A 471 19.17 1.79 12.73
CA TRP A 471 18.01 2.06 13.57
C TRP A 471 17.65 0.88 14.49
N LYS A 472 18.60 -0.02 14.78
CA LYS A 472 18.34 -1.25 15.55
C LYS A 472 17.68 -1.05 16.91
N HIS A 473 17.89 0.09 17.56
CA HIS A 473 17.24 0.43 18.83
C HIS A 473 15.72 0.65 18.70
N LEU A 474 15.20 0.84 17.48
CA LEU A 474 13.78 0.91 17.17
C LEU A 474 13.19 -0.45 16.77
N ARG A 475 14.01 -1.52 16.69
CA ARG A 475 13.53 -2.85 16.31
C ARG A 475 12.63 -3.42 17.40
N PRO A 476 11.44 -3.94 17.05
CA PRO A 476 10.58 -4.62 17.99
C PRO A 476 11.03 -6.06 18.26
N THR A 477 11.74 -6.69 17.33
CA THR A 477 12.26 -8.07 17.42
C THR A 477 13.58 -8.21 16.67
N ALA A 478 14.24 -9.37 16.79
CA ALA A 478 15.41 -9.70 15.96
C ALA A 478 15.02 -9.82 14.47
N PRO A 479 15.92 -9.49 13.52
CA PRO A 479 15.65 -9.66 12.10
C PRO A 479 15.23 -11.10 11.76
N GLY A 480 14.23 -11.25 10.89
CA GLY A 480 13.69 -12.56 10.49
C GLY A 480 12.72 -13.18 11.51
N SER A 481 12.50 -12.54 12.66
CA SER A 481 11.59 -13.06 13.69
C SER A 481 10.12 -12.70 13.40
N ALA A 482 9.22 -13.46 14.00
CA ALA A 482 7.79 -13.18 14.00
C ALA A 482 7.32 -12.62 15.36
N THR A 483 6.25 -11.86 15.35
CA THR A 483 5.52 -11.41 16.55
C THR A 483 4.03 -11.66 16.39
N ASP A 484 3.38 -12.09 17.47
CA ASP A 484 1.95 -12.36 17.55
C ASP A 484 1.15 -11.17 18.10
N ARG A 485 1.80 -10.02 18.29
CA ARG A 485 1.19 -8.80 18.80
C ARG A 485 0.04 -8.37 17.88
N LEU A 486 -1.10 -8.05 18.49
CA LEU A 486 -2.24 -7.46 17.79
C LEU A 486 -1.92 -6.05 17.32
N VAL A 487 -2.13 -5.79 16.04
CA VAL A 487 -1.98 -4.47 15.40
C VAL A 487 -3.25 -4.16 14.61
N SER A 488 -3.77 -2.94 14.76
CA SER A 488 -4.87 -2.40 13.94
C SER A 488 -4.40 -1.18 13.17
N PHE A 489 -5.02 -0.89 12.03
CA PHE A 489 -4.67 0.27 11.19
C PHE A 489 -4.74 1.62 11.90
N VAL A 490 -5.61 1.77 12.89
CA VAL A 490 -5.67 3.00 13.70
C VAL A 490 -4.34 3.27 14.43
N ASP A 491 -3.53 2.22 14.65
CA ASP A 491 -2.24 2.29 15.32
C ASP A 491 -1.09 2.76 14.42
N PHE A 492 -1.26 2.76 13.09
CA PHE A 492 -0.19 3.09 12.15
C PHE A 492 0.25 4.56 12.26
N PRO A 493 -0.66 5.56 12.20
CA PRO A 493 -0.28 6.96 12.32
C PRO A 493 0.50 7.30 13.59
N PRO A 494 0.04 6.95 14.81
CA PRO A 494 0.79 7.28 16.01
C PRO A 494 2.12 6.49 16.09
N SER A 495 2.20 5.29 15.51
CA SER A 495 3.46 4.53 15.43
C SER A 495 4.49 5.20 14.52
N VAL A 496 4.09 5.68 13.34
CA VAL A 496 5.01 6.37 12.43
C VAL A 496 5.48 7.69 13.01
N LEU A 497 4.60 8.47 13.65
CA LEU A 497 5.00 9.68 14.37
C LEU A 497 6.00 9.35 15.49
N GLY A 498 5.75 8.29 16.26
CA GLY A 498 6.63 7.83 17.33
C GLY A 498 8.02 7.36 16.83
N LEU A 499 8.12 6.78 15.63
CA LEU A 499 9.39 6.39 15.00
C LEU A 499 10.28 7.59 14.65
N VAL A 500 9.68 8.75 14.38
CA VAL A 500 10.41 9.97 13.98
C VAL A 500 10.52 11.00 15.11
N GLY A 501 10.11 10.62 16.33
CA GLY A 501 10.20 11.43 17.54
C GLY A 501 9.11 12.50 17.67
N LEU A 502 8.00 12.36 16.94
CA LEU A 502 6.85 13.26 17.03
C LEU A 502 5.81 12.73 18.02
N LYS A 503 5.18 13.64 18.77
CA LYS A 503 4.06 13.29 19.65
C LYS A 503 2.79 13.13 18.82
N SER A 504 1.99 12.12 19.12
CA SER A 504 0.68 11.93 18.50
C SER A 504 -0.31 13.01 18.98
N PRO A 505 -1.07 13.65 18.08
CA PRO A 505 -2.18 14.50 18.46
C PRO A 505 -3.22 13.76 19.30
N LYS A 506 -3.87 14.47 20.25
CA LYS A 506 -4.86 13.89 21.17
C LYS A 506 -6.07 13.25 20.49
N TYR A 507 -6.39 13.66 19.25
CA TYR A 507 -7.53 13.11 18.51
C TYR A 507 -7.26 11.71 17.94
N MET A 508 -5.99 11.29 17.83
CA MET A 508 -5.65 9.95 17.33
C MET A 508 -6.06 8.91 18.37
N GLN A 509 -6.74 7.86 17.91
CA GLN A 509 -7.34 6.82 18.76
C GLN A 509 -6.52 5.52 18.77
N GLY A 510 -5.40 5.46 18.04
CA GLY A 510 -4.52 4.30 17.97
C GLY A 510 -3.51 4.22 19.11
N ILE A 511 -2.99 3.01 19.32
CA ILE A 511 -1.96 2.69 20.30
C ILE A 511 -0.67 2.37 19.53
N PRO A 512 0.41 3.16 19.66
CA PRO A 512 1.68 2.87 19.00
C PRO A 512 2.14 1.41 19.23
N PHE A 513 2.57 0.72 18.18
CA PHE A 513 3.12 -0.64 18.29
C PHE A 513 4.63 -0.71 18.02
N ILE A 514 5.23 0.38 17.54
CA ILE A 514 6.67 0.54 17.34
C ILE A 514 7.04 2.01 17.57
N GLY A 515 8.30 2.28 17.94
CA GLY A 515 8.78 3.63 18.24
C GLY A 515 8.41 4.11 19.64
N VAL A 516 8.56 5.42 19.89
CA VAL A 516 8.29 6.03 21.19
C VAL A 516 6.82 5.82 21.59
N GLY A 517 6.58 5.40 22.83
CA GLY A 517 5.23 5.19 23.36
C GLY A 517 4.62 3.81 23.07
N SER A 518 5.37 2.87 22.50
CA SER A 518 4.88 1.52 22.13
C SER A 518 4.79 0.47 23.25
N THR A 519 4.83 0.92 24.51
CA THR A 519 4.88 0.06 25.71
C THR A 519 3.57 -0.70 25.97
N GLN A 520 2.42 -0.11 25.63
CA GLN A 520 1.12 -0.74 25.81
C GLN A 520 0.86 -1.79 24.73
N LYS A 521 0.47 -3.02 25.08
CA LYS A 521 0.03 -4.05 24.12
C LYS A 521 -1.49 -3.99 23.90
N ARG A 522 -1.92 -4.00 22.64
CA ARG A 522 -3.33 -4.10 22.25
C ARG A 522 -3.90 -5.47 22.67
N LYS A 523 -5.09 -5.45 23.29
CA LYS A 523 -5.83 -6.66 23.71
C LYS A 523 -6.87 -7.11 22.69
N PHE A 524 -7.47 -6.15 21.98
CA PHE A 524 -8.56 -6.37 21.04
C PHE A 524 -8.38 -5.49 19.79
N VAL A 525 -8.77 -6.03 18.65
CA VAL A 525 -8.96 -5.34 17.37
C VAL A 525 -10.45 -5.26 17.12
N PHE A 526 -10.90 -4.12 16.59
CA PHE A 526 -12.29 -3.85 16.29
C PHE A 526 -12.44 -3.60 14.79
N GLY A 527 -13.46 -4.20 14.19
CA GLY A 527 -13.81 -4.03 12.78
C GLY A 527 -15.25 -3.60 12.58
N ASN A 528 -15.52 -2.92 11.46
CA ASN A 528 -16.86 -2.52 11.05
C ASN A 528 -17.11 -2.85 9.58
N ARG A 529 -18.36 -3.22 9.28
CA ARG A 529 -18.92 -3.30 7.93
C ARG A 529 -20.17 -2.46 7.92
N ASP A 530 -20.23 -1.54 6.97
CA ASP A 530 -21.43 -0.74 6.71
C ASP A 530 -21.66 -0.71 5.18
N ARG A 531 -22.40 0.26 4.64
CA ARG A 531 -22.67 0.43 3.20
C ARG A 531 -21.39 0.42 2.37
N VAL A 532 -21.39 -0.46 1.38
CA VAL A 532 -20.37 -0.52 0.33
C VAL A 532 -21.07 -0.37 -1.00
N ASP A 533 -20.71 0.66 -1.76
CA ASP A 533 -21.39 1.01 -3.01
C ASP A 533 -22.90 1.17 -2.78
N GLU A 534 -23.76 0.40 -3.44
CA GLU A 534 -25.22 0.38 -3.30
C GLU A 534 -25.74 -0.48 -2.12
N VAL A 535 -24.87 -1.27 -1.49
CA VAL A 535 -25.28 -2.32 -0.55
C VAL A 535 -25.19 -1.86 0.90
N PHE A 536 -26.34 -1.64 1.54
CA PHE A 536 -26.43 -1.26 2.96
C PHE A 536 -26.17 -2.44 3.91
N ASP A 537 -25.48 -2.15 5.02
CA ASP A 537 -25.24 -3.09 6.12
C ASP A 537 -24.91 -2.31 7.41
N CYS A 538 -24.92 -3.02 8.53
CA CYS A 538 -24.32 -2.61 9.79
C CYS A 538 -23.90 -3.88 10.55
N SER A 539 -22.59 -4.08 10.70
CA SER A 539 -22.00 -5.18 11.46
C SER A 539 -20.72 -4.74 12.17
N ARG A 540 -20.41 -5.35 13.31
CA ARG A 540 -19.22 -5.05 14.11
C ARG A 540 -18.51 -6.32 14.54
N SER A 541 -17.18 -6.28 14.64
CA SER A 541 -16.39 -7.40 15.12
C SER A 541 -15.40 -7.02 16.22
N VAL A 542 -15.09 -7.99 17.09
CA VAL A 542 -14.01 -7.92 18.07
C VAL A 542 -13.15 -9.17 17.95
N ARG A 543 -11.85 -8.97 17.76
CA ARG A 543 -10.86 -10.03 17.59
C ARG A 543 -9.77 -9.89 18.66
N ASN A 544 -9.51 -10.92 19.45
CA ASN A 544 -8.29 -11.00 20.28
C ASN A 544 -7.22 -11.85 19.58
N LYS A 545 -6.31 -12.54 20.29
CA LYS A 545 -5.32 -13.42 19.63
C LYS A 545 -5.95 -14.70 19.05
N ARG A 546 -6.96 -15.27 19.71
CA ARG A 546 -7.56 -16.57 19.37
C ARG A 546 -9.02 -16.50 18.93
N TRP A 547 -9.81 -15.68 19.60
CA TRP A 547 -11.25 -15.61 19.41
C TRP A 547 -11.67 -14.42 18.53
N LEU A 548 -12.67 -14.64 17.66
CA LEU A 548 -13.37 -13.63 16.87
C LEU A 548 -14.86 -13.65 17.22
N TYR A 549 -15.43 -12.50 17.51
CA TYR A 549 -16.86 -12.28 17.67
C TYR A 549 -17.35 -11.29 16.62
N ILE A 550 -18.47 -11.59 15.96
CA ILE A 550 -19.15 -10.71 15.01
C ILE A 550 -20.60 -10.52 15.45
N ARG A 551 -21.07 -9.28 15.45
CA ARG A 551 -22.46 -8.88 15.70
C ARG A 551 -23.05 -8.30 14.43
N ASN A 552 -24.12 -8.91 13.92
CA ASN A 552 -24.82 -8.49 12.71
C ASN A 552 -26.14 -7.79 13.08
N PHE A 553 -26.34 -6.56 12.60
CA PHE A 553 -27.55 -5.79 12.85
C PHE A 553 -28.58 -5.86 11.71
N HIS A 554 -28.21 -6.45 10.57
CA HIS A 554 -29.13 -6.81 9.48
C HIS A 554 -29.06 -8.33 9.16
N PRO A 555 -29.49 -9.22 10.06
CA PRO A 555 -29.37 -10.67 9.88
C PRO A 555 -30.31 -11.21 8.80
N HIS A 556 -31.41 -10.50 8.53
CA HIS A 556 -32.35 -10.79 7.44
C HIS A 556 -31.77 -10.59 6.03
N LEU A 557 -30.51 -10.11 5.91
CA LEU A 557 -29.79 -9.97 4.65
C LEU A 557 -28.63 -10.98 4.57
N SER A 558 -28.38 -11.47 3.36
CA SER A 558 -27.26 -12.36 3.03
C SER A 558 -25.88 -11.72 3.27
N TRP A 559 -24.86 -12.53 3.54
CA TRP A 559 -23.46 -12.07 3.42
C TRP A 559 -23.10 -11.76 1.96
N ASN A 560 -23.65 -12.50 0.99
CA ASN A 560 -23.46 -12.35 -0.45
C ASN A 560 -24.61 -11.57 -1.14
N GLN A 561 -25.08 -10.46 -0.55
CA GLN A 561 -26.12 -9.62 -1.18
C GLN A 561 -25.69 -9.20 -2.60
N PRO A 562 -26.60 -9.14 -3.60
CA PRO A 562 -26.29 -8.63 -4.95
C PRO A 562 -25.58 -7.27 -4.90
N SER A 563 -24.56 -7.08 -5.74
CA SER A 563 -23.73 -5.86 -5.78
C SER A 563 -23.05 -5.79 -7.14
N VAL A 564 -23.43 -4.85 -7.98
CA VAL A 564 -23.02 -4.76 -9.39
C VAL A 564 -21.52 -4.85 -9.54
N PHE A 565 -20.74 -4.05 -8.81
CA PHE A 565 -19.28 -4.08 -8.97
C PHE A 565 -18.69 -5.47 -8.66
N SER A 566 -19.20 -6.14 -7.63
CA SER A 566 -18.74 -7.48 -7.26
C SER A 566 -19.28 -8.57 -8.18
N ASP A 567 -20.46 -8.37 -8.76
CA ASP A 567 -21.12 -9.29 -9.71
C ASP A 567 -20.35 -9.39 -11.02
N LEU A 568 -19.65 -8.33 -11.45
CA LEU A 568 -18.82 -8.38 -12.66
C LEU A 568 -17.74 -9.46 -12.65
N GLY A 569 -17.35 -9.96 -11.47
CA GLY A 569 -16.47 -11.11 -11.37
C GLY A 569 -17.26 -12.41 -11.51
N GLU A 570 -16.98 -13.18 -12.56
CA GLU A 570 -17.65 -14.47 -12.87
C GLU A 570 -17.73 -15.44 -11.67
N ILE A 571 -16.71 -15.43 -10.80
CA ILE A 571 -16.66 -16.21 -9.56
C ILE A 571 -17.89 -16.00 -8.67
N ARG A 572 -18.41 -14.79 -8.59
CA ARG A 572 -19.53 -14.46 -7.71
C ARG A 572 -20.84 -15.02 -8.26
N HIS A 573 -21.03 -14.95 -9.58
CA HIS A 573 -22.14 -15.59 -10.27
C HIS A 573 -22.08 -17.11 -10.13
N GLU A 574 -20.89 -17.70 -10.24
CA GLU A 574 -20.70 -19.15 -10.07
C GLU A 574 -21.07 -19.62 -8.66
N ILE A 575 -20.63 -18.90 -7.62
CA ILE A 575 -21.02 -19.19 -6.22
C ILE A 575 -22.54 -19.14 -6.07
N SER A 576 -23.18 -18.06 -6.55
CA SER A 576 -24.63 -17.87 -6.46
C SER A 576 -25.42 -18.85 -7.34
N ARG A 577 -24.86 -19.32 -8.46
CA ARG A 577 -25.47 -20.30 -9.36
C ARG A 577 -25.47 -21.68 -8.71
N VAL A 578 -24.30 -22.17 -8.30
CA VAL A 578 -24.15 -23.49 -7.66
C VAL A 578 -25.01 -23.58 -6.41
N PHE A 579 -25.02 -22.54 -5.57
CA PHE A 579 -25.87 -22.52 -4.37
C PHE A 579 -27.37 -22.56 -4.70
N ARG A 580 -27.83 -21.91 -5.77
CA ARG A 580 -29.27 -21.89 -6.13
C ARG A 580 -29.73 -23.16 -6.81
N GLU A 581 -28.87 -23.79 -7.61
CA GLU A 581 -29.18 -25.05 -8.30
C GLU A 581 -29.31 -26.21 -7.32
N ASP A 582 -28.45 -26.26 -6.30
CA ASP A 582 -28.50 -27.30 -5.27
C ASP A 582 -28.10 -26.73 -3.88
N PRO A 583 -29.04 -26.03 -3.21
CA PRO A 583 -28.79 -25.50 -1.88
C PRO A 583 -28.53 -26.61 -0.86
N ASP A 584 -29.05 -27.82 -1.06
CA ASP A 584 -29.01 -28.90 -0.07
C ASP A 584 -27.66 -29.63 -0.05
N SER A 585 -26.96 -29.72 -1.18
CA SER A 585 -25.59 -30.23 -1.22
C SER A 585 -24.51 -29.22 -0.77
N SER A 586 -24.88 -27.95 -0.58
CA SER A 586 -23.95 -26.91 -0.15
C SER A 586 -23.43 -27.16 1.27
N SER A 587 -22.10 -27.01 1.45
CA SER A 587 -21.46 -27.10 2.76
C SER A 587 -22.00 -26.03 3.74
N VAL A 588 -21.84 -26.25 5.04
CA VAL A 588 -22.21 -25.23 6.06
C VAL A 588 -21.51 -23.89 5.80
N ALA A 589 -20.24 -23.94 5.35
CA ALA A 589 -19.44 -22.76 5.05
C ALA A 589 -19.92 -22.03 3.78
N GLN A 590 -20.30 -22.78 2.73
CA GLN A 590 -20.89 -22.21 1.52
C GLN A 590 -22.25 -21.57 1.81
N ARG A 591 -23.12 -22.25 2.57
CA ARG A 591 -24.43 -21.74 2.98
C ARG A 591 -24.31 -20.49 3.85
N HIS A 592 -23.30 -20.42 4.73
CA HIS A 592 -23.03 -19.23 5.54
C HIS A 592 -22.80 -17.98 4.68
N TYR A 593 -22.06 -18.12 3.57
CA TYR A 593 -21.80 -16.98 2.68
C TYR A 593 -22.95 -16.71 1.69
N ALA A 594 -23.43 -17.74 0.99
CA ALA A 594 -24.38 -17.62 -0.12
C ALA A 594 -25.85 -17.64 0.31
N GLY A 595 -26.15 -18.04 1.55
CA GLY A 595 -27.50 -18.13 2.08
C GLY A 595 -28.23 -16.78 2.12
N PRO A 596 -29.57 -16.79 2.12
CA PRO A 596 -30.39 -15.56 2.03
C PRO A 596 -30.34 -14.70 3.31
N THR A 597 -29.95 -15.29 4.44
CA THR A 597 -29.86 -14.66 5.76
C THR A 597 -28.56 -15.06 6.45
N ARG A 598 -28.25 -14.44 7.59
CA ARG A 598 -27.09 -14.76 8.42
C ARG A 598 -27.46 -14.74 9.91
N ALA A 599 -26.62 -15.35 10.73
CA ALA A 599 -26.80 -15.37 12.17
C ALA A 599 -26.71 -13.95 12.76
N THR A 600 -27.45 -13.66 13.83
CA THR A 600 -27.39 -12.36 14.49
C THR A 600 -26.07 -12.15 15.26
N GLU A 601 -25.46 -13.24 15.70
CA GLU A 601 -24.14 -13.26 16.34
C GLU A 601 -23.33 -14.44 15.78
N GLU A 602 -22.02 -14.23 15.60
CA GLU A 602 -21.08 -15.26 15.15
C GLU A 602 -19.85 -15.29 16.09
N PHE A 603 -19.35 -16.48 16.41
CA PHE A 603 -18.21 -16.67 17.30
C PHE A 603 -17.29 -17.78 16.80
N TYR A 604 -15.99 -17.50 16.68
CA TYR A 604 -15.02 -18.40 16.09
C TYR A 604 -13.78 -18.57 16.96
N ASP A 605 -13.26 -19.80 16.99
CA ASP A 605 -11.92 -20.13 17.46
C ASP A 605 -10.97 -20.08 16.26
N CYS A 606 -10.26 -18.97 16.06
CA CYS A 606 -9.42 -18.77 14.88
C CYS A 606 -8.12 -19.57 14.89
N ASP A 607 -7.75 -20.18 16.02
CA ASP A 607 -6.61 -21.09 16.06
C ASP A 607 -7.02 -22.47 15.52
N ALA A 608 -8.23 -22.93 15.84
CA ALA A 608 -8.78 -24.21 15.38
C ALA A 608 -9.48 -24.11 14.00
N ASP A 609 -9.96 -22.93 13.63
CA ASP A 609 -10.69 -22.63 12.40
C ASP A 609 -10.22 -21.28 11.82
N PRO A 610 -9.03 -21.27 11.17
CA PRO A 610 -8.41 -20.04 10.67
C PRO A 610 -9.23 -19.34 9.57
N ASP A 611 -10.08 -20.08 8.85
CA ASP A 611 -10.97 -19.56 7.79
C ASP A 611 -12.33 -19.06 8.34
N ASN A 612 -12.57 -19.24 9.63
CA ASN A 612 -13.77 -18.82 10.36
C ASN A 612 -15.06 -19.39 9.73
N THR A 613 -15.05 -20.69 9.46
CA THR A 613 -16.16 -21.43 8.83
C THR A 613 -17.12 -22.07 9.83
N ARG A 614 -16.71 -22.25 11.09
CA ARG A 614 -17.45 -22.94 12.14
C ARG A 614 -17.91 -21.96 13.22
N ASN A 615 -19.12 -21.44 13.06
CA ASN A 615 -19.75 -20.58 14.07
C ASN A 615 -20.11 -21.41 15.31
N LEU A 616 -19.49 -21.10 16.45
CA LEU A 616 -19.65 -21.84 17.70
C LEU A 616 -20.91 -21.46 18.50
N ILE A 617 -21.59 -20.35 18.17
CA ILE A 617 -22.78 -19.89 18.90
C ILE A 617 -23.94 -20.87 18.83
N SER A 618 -24.04 -21.67 17.77
CA SER A 618 -25.11 -22.66 17.58
C SER A 618 -24.87 -23.96 18.37
N GLY A 619 -23.69 -24.14 18.98
CA GLY A 619 -23.31 -25.35 19.70
C GLY A 619 -23.15 -25.17 21.20
N LYS A 620 -22.84 -26.28 21.90
CA LYS A 620 -22.44 -26.24 23.31
C LYS A 620 -21.03 -25.65 23.42
N LEU A 621 -20.92 -24.48 24.03
CA LEU A 621 -19.64 -23.83 24.31
C LEU A 621 -18.94 -24.50 25.50
N SER A 622 -17.60 -24.58 25.43
CA SER A 622 -16.78 -24.86 26.62
C SER A 622 -16.81 -23.68 27.59
N ASP A 623 -16.41 -23.89 28.84
CA ASP A 623 -16.32 -22.81 29.83
C ASP A 623 -15.36 -21.69 29.39
N GLU A 624 -14.24 -22.04 28.75
CA GLU A 624 -13.30 -21.08 28.17
C GLU A 624 -13.96 -20.25 27.08
N ALA A 625 -14.62 -20.93 26.12
CA ALA A 625 -15.30 -20.29 25.00
C ALA A 625 -16.45 -19.38 25.48
N SER A 626 -17.21 -19.81 26.49
CA SER A 626 -18.29 -19.02 27.11
C SER A 626 -17.75 -17.74 27.76
N LYS A 627 -16.68 -17.84 28.56
CA LYS A 627 -16.02 -16.67 29.17
C LYS A 627 -15.43 -15.72 28.12
N ALA A 628 -14.82 -16.26 27.07
CA ALA A 628 -14.28 -15.47 25.97
C ALA A 628 -15.38 -14.71 25.22
N LEU A 629 -16.50 -15.38 24.90
CA LEU A 629 -17.65 -14.75 24.25
C LEU A 629 -18.23 -13.61 25.08
N GLN A 630 -18.44 -13.82 26.38
CA GLN A 630 -18.92 -12.77 27.29
C GLN A 630 -17.96 -11.58 27.33
N ARG A 631 -16.65 -11.83 27.41
CA ARG A 631 -15.63 -10.77 27.41
C ARG A 631 -15.65 -9.97 26.11
N LEU A 632 -15.76 -10.63 24.96
CA LEU A 632 -15.76 -9.96 23.66
C LEU A 632 -17.04 -9.15 23.42
N ARG A 633 -18.20 -9.65 23.85
CA ARG A 633 -19.46 -8.88 23.86
C ARG A 633 -19.31 -7.61 24.67
N LEU A 634 -18.82 -7.70 25.91
CA LEU A 634 -18.60 -6.53 26.77
C LEU A 634 -17.63 -5.55 26.12
N SER A 635 -16.49 -6.04 25.63
CA SER A 635 -15.47 -5.18 25.02
C SER A 635 -15.94 -4.53 23.70
N LEU A 636 -16.88 -5.14 22.97
CA LEU A 636 -17.54 -4.47 21.85
C LEU A 636 -18.33 -3.25 22.32
N VAL A 637 -19.16 -3.41 23.36
CA VAL A 637 -19.97 -2.31 23.91
C VAL A 637 -19.07 -1.19 24.45
N GLU A 638 -18.08 -1.54 25.26
CA GLU A 638 -17.09 -0.60 25.81
C GLU A 638 -16.41 0.21 24.69
N HIS A 639 -16.01 -0.45 23.61
CA HIS A 639 -15.35 0.22 22.49
C HIS A 639 -16.29 1.15 21.72
N ARG A 640 -17.50 0.69 21.37
CA ARG A 640 -18.50 1.53 20.67
C ARG A 640 -18.77 2.83 21.42
N ASN A 641 -18.93 2.73 22.74
CA ASN A 641 -19.14 3.89 23.60
C ASN A 641 -17.90 4.79 23.65
N ALA A 642 -16.70 4.22 23.85
CA ALA A 642 -15.46 4.99 23.96
C ALA A 642 -15.11 5.76 22.68
N VAL A 643 -15.41 5.19 21.51
CA VAL A 643 -15.10 5.83 20.22
C VAL A 643 -16.23 6.72 19.69
N GLY A 644 -17.42 6.65 20.29
CA GLY A 644 -18.62 7.30 19.76
C GLY A 644 -18.98 6.75 18.38
N ASP A 645 -19.21 5.44 18.29
CA ASP A 645 -19.53 4.74 17.04
C ASP A 645 -20.84 5.26 16.45
N LEU A 646 -20.76 5.89 15.28
CA LEU A 646 -21.89 6.53 14.60
C LEU A 646 -22.79 5.54 13.83
N GLY A 647 -22.43 4.27 13.69
CA GLY A 647 -23.15 3.37 12.77
C GLY A 647 -24.52 2.90 13.24
N ALA A 648 -24.97 3.27 14.45
CA ALA A 648 -26.37 3.14 14.84
C ALA A 648 -27.26 4.27 14.30
N LEU A 649 -26.68 5.29 13.67
CA LEU A 649 -27.41 6.38 13.03
C LEU A 649 -27.62 6.05 11.55
N PRO A 650 -28.86 6.13 11.02
CA PRO A 650 -29.08 5.91 9.59
C PRO A 650 -28.34 6.97 8.76
N GLU A 651 -27.72 6.56 7.64
CA GLU A 651 -26.89 7.45 6.82
C GLU A 651 -27.67 8.68 6.31
N SER A 652 -28.95 8.51 5.96
CA SER A 652 -29.83 9.62 5.56
C SER A 652 -30.04 10.65 6.67
N GLU A 653 -30.12 10.21 7.92
CA GLU A 653 -30.26 11.10 9.07
C GLU A 653 -28.96 11.85 9.34
N MET A 654 -27.82 11.14 9.30
CA MET A 654 -26.49 11.75 9.40
C MET A 654 -26.29 12.84 8.33
N ARG A 655 -26.67 12.56 7.07
CA ARG A 655 -26.57 13.53 5.97
C ARG A 655 -27.42 14.77 6.22
N ARG A 656 -28.65 14.57 6.69
CA ARG A 656 -29.56 15.66 7.04
C ARG A 656 -28.99 16.54 8.15
N TRP A 657 -28.47 15.96 9.23
CA TRP A 657 -27.91 16.72 10.36
C TRP A 657 -26.64 17.48 9.96
N VAL A 658 -25.69 16.83 9.28
CA VAL A 658 -24.47 17.50 8.77
C VAL A 658 -24.82 18.68 7.86
N LYS A 659 -25.81 18.51 6.97
CA LYS A 659 -26.26 19.58 6.08
C LYS A 659 -26.89 20.74 6.86
N ASN A 660 -27.76 20.45 7.82
CA ASN A 660 -28.50 21.47 8.56
C ASN A 660 -27.61 22.27 9.51
N GLU A 661 -26.61 21.61 10.12
CA GLU A 661 -25.75 22.24 11.13
C GLU A 661 -24.41 22.72 10.58
N GLY A 662 -24.11 22.41 9.31
CA GLY A 662 -22.84 22.78 8.67
C GLY A 662 -21.61 22.21 9.37
N SER A 663 -21.77 21.13 10.15
CA SER A 663 -20.77 20.62 11.08
C SER A 663 -20.53 19.12 10.89
N PRO A 664 -19.31 18.60 11.16
CA PRO A 664 -19.02 17.17 11.12
C PRO A 664 -19.87 16.36 12.09
N MET A 665 -20.28 15.14 11.71
CA MET A 665 -21.12 14.30 12.58
C MET A 665 -20.53 14.08 13.96
N ARG A 666 -19.20 13.93 14.06
CA ARG A 666 -18.54 13.78 15.36
C ARG A 666 -18.73 15.00 16.25
N ASP A 667 -18.65 16.19 15.67
CA ASP A 667 -18.78 17.44 16.42
C ASP A 667 -20.24 17.64 16.89
N ILE A 668 -21.21 17.25 16.07
CA ILE A 668 -22.64 17.23 16.41
C ILE A 668 -22.91 16.29 17.60
N VAL A 669 -22.50 15.02 17.52
CA VAL A 669 -22.76 14.06 18.63
C VAL A 669 -21.99 14.40 19.91
N MET A 670 -20.90 15.17 19.81
CA MET A 670 -20.16 15.67 20.98
C MET A 670 -20.76 16.94 21.59
N GLY A 671 -21.92 17.41 21.09
CA GLY A 671 -22.64 18.56 21.62
C GLY A 671 -21.96 19.89 21.32
N LYS A 672 -21.20 19.99 20.22
CA LYS A 672 -20.59 21.25 19.77
C LYS A 672 -21.54 22.11 18.93
N THR A 673 -22.76 21.63 18.72
CA THR A 673 -23.82 22.28 17.94
C THR A 673 -25.16 22.11 18.65
N ASP A 674 -26.24 22.68 18.11
CA ASP A 674 -27.56 22.71 18.75
C ASP A 674 -28.24 21.34 18.80
N HIS A 675 -27.91 20.44 17.86
CA HIS A 675 -28.40 19.06 17.89
C HIS A 675 -27.37 18.13 18.53
N SER A 676 -27.84 17.14 19.29
CA SER A 676 -27.01 16.06 19.80
C SER A 676 -27.79 14.75 19.76
N PRO A 677 -27.64 13.94 18.68
CA PRO A 677 -28.26 12.63 18.60
C PRO A 677 -27.82 11.74 19.76
N ASP A 678 -28.78 11.11 20.43
CA ASP A 678 -28.51 10.17 21.50
C ASP A 678 -28.03 8.82 20.95
N LEU A 679 -26.70 8.65 20.90
CA LEU A 679 -26.04 7.44 20.43
C LEU A 679 -26.31 6.23 21.35
N GLU A 680 -26.47 6.45 22.65
CA GLU A 680 -26.73 5.37 23.60
C GLU A 680 -28.11 4.75 23.33
N ARG A 681 -29.14 5.59 23.15
CA ARG A 681 -30.48 5.14 22.76
C ARG A 681 -30.48 4.46 21.39
N ALA A 682 -29.73 4.98 20.43
CA ALA A 682 -29.62 4.37 19.10
C ALA A 682 -29.02 2.96 19.18
N TRP A 683 -27.90 2.78 19.89
CA TRP A 683 -27.27 1.46 20.06
C TRP A 683 -28.09 0.51 20.93
N SER A 684 -28.76 1.02 21.97
CA SER A 684 -29.68 0.23 22.80
C SER A 684 -30.83 -0.35 21.98
N ALA A 685 -31.38 0.42 21.04
CA ALA A 685 -32.37 -0.06 20.09
C ALA A 685 -31.78 -1.06 19.08
N ALA A 686 -30.59 -0.82 18.53
CA ALA A 686 -29.92 -1.74 17.61
C ALA A 686 -29.60 -3.10 18.26
N ASP A 687 -29.21 -3.11 19.54
CA ASP A 687 -28.89 -4.33 20.29
C ASP A 687 -30.11 -5.24 20.52
N LYS A 688 -31.34 -4.75 20.29
CA LYS A 688 -32.59 -5.54 20.32
C LYS A 688 -32.80 -6.45 19.11
N VAL A 689 -32.07 -6.23 18.00
CA VAL A 689 -32.17 -7.07 16.80
C VAL A 689 -31.91 -8.54 17.17
N GLY A 690 -32.89 -9.42 16.93
CA GLY A 690 -32.82 -10.83 17.28
C GLY A 690 -32.95 -11.17 18.77
N LYS A 691 -33.36 -10.22 19.63
CA LYS A 691 -33.51 -10.41 21.09
C LYS A 691 -34.88 -9.97 21.65
N SER A 692 -35.58 -9.05 21.00
CA SER A 692 -36.85 -8.48 21.50
C SER A 692 -38.10 -9.14 20.90
N ASP A 693 -39.22 -9.02 21.63
CA ASP A 693 -40.54 -9.41 21.14
C ASP A 693 -41.25 -8.28 20.36
N SER A 694 -42.31 -8.63 19.63
CA SER A 694 -43.05 -7.69 18.79
C SER A 694 -43.75 -6.57 19.56
N LYS A 695 -44.21 -6.80 20.80
CA LYS A 695 -44.91 -5.79 21.61
C LYS A 695 -43.96 -4.67 22.01
N GLU A 696 -42.77 -5.02 22.45
CA GLU A 696 -41.71 -4.06 22.77
C GLU A 696 -41.32 -3.24 21.54
N LEU A 697 -41.12 -3.90 20.39
CA LEU A 697 -40.72 -3.23 19.15
C LEU A 697 -41.80 -2.28 18.62
N LEU A 698 -43.08 -2.66 18.66
CA LEU A 698 -44.18 -1.78 18.27
C LEU A 698 -44.29 -0.56 19.20
N LYS A 699 -44.03 -0.74 20.50
CA LYS A 699 -43.95 0.40 21.46
C LYS A 699 -42.81 1.35 21.10
N LEU A 700 -41.65 0.80 20.73
CA LEU A 700 -40.49 1.59 20.31
C LEU A 700 -40.75 2.31 19.00
N LEU A 701 -41.41 1.67 18.04
CA LEU A 701 -41.86 2.29 16.80
C LEU A 701 -42.82 3.47 17.08
N LYS A 702 -43.70 3.34 18.08
CA LYS A 702 -44.67 4.39 18.42
C LYS A 702 -44.09 5.58 19.22
N LYS A 703 -43.17 5.31 20.15
CA LYS A 703 -42.70 6.32 21.13
C LYS A 703 -41.22 6.70 20.98
N GLY A 704 -40.47 5.99 20.15
CA GLY A 704 -39.04 6.19 19.98
C GLY A 704 -38.70 7.45 19.19
N ASN A 705 -37.48 7.93 19.37
CA ASN A 705 -36.86 8.88 18.46
C ASN A 705 -36.58 8.21 17.10
N VAL A 706 -36.13 8.98 16.11
CA VAL A 706 -35.91 8.47 14.74
C VAL A 706 -35.01 7.23 14.67
N ASN A 707 -33.94 7.18 15.47
CA ASN A 707 -32.99 6.06 15.47
C ASN A 707 -33.61 4.81 16.13
N GLU A 708 -34.32 4.99 17.24
CA GLU A 708 -35.05 3.92 17.92
C GLU A 708 -36.14 3.32 17.03
N ARG A 709 -36.90 4.16 16.31
CA ARG A 709 -37.92 3.72 15.35
C ARG A 709 -37.31 2.97 14.17
N TYR A 710 -36.17 3.44 13.66
CA TYR A 710 -35.44 2.75 12.59
C TYR A 710 -35.02 1.35 13.03
N TRP A 711 -34.38 1.21 14.20
CA TRP A 711 -33.97 -0.10 14.70
C TRP A 711 -35.16 -0.99 15.12
N ALA A 712 -36.28 -0.39 15.53
CA ALA A 712 -37.53 -1.14 15.72
C ALA A 712 -38.02 -1.73 14.39
N ALA A 713 -38.00 -0.97 13.29
CA ALA A 713 -38.35 -1.44 11.96
C ALA A 713 -37.44 -2.59 11.48
N VAL A 714 -36.12 -2.43 11.61
CA VAL A 714 -35.14 -3.47 11.29
C VAL A 714 -35.36 -4.74 12.13
N SER A 715 -35.64 -4.58 13.43
CA SER A 715 -35.88 -5.70 14.34
C SER A 715 -37.17 -6.43 14.02
N LEU A 716 -38.25 -5.72 13.67
CA LEU A 716 -39.52 -6.31 13.25
C LEU A 716 -39.35 -7.16 11.99
N ARG A 717 -38.65 -6.59 10.98
CA ARG A 717 -38.32 -7.30 9.74
C ARG A 717 -37.48 -8.55 9.99
N ASN A 718 -36.49 -8.46 10.89
CA ASN A 718 -35.64 -9.58 11.24
C ASN A 718 -36.35 -10.69 12.03
N GLY A 719 -37.29 -10.31 12.90
CA GLY A 719 -38.00 -11.27 13.78
C GLY A 719 -38.99 -12.16 13.04
N HIS A 720 -39.19 -11.98 11.72
CA HIS A 720 -40.19 -12.70 10.93
C HIS A 720 -41.60 -12.60 11.55
N PHE A 721 -41.95 -11.43 12.08
CA PHE A 721 -43.26 -11.18 12.68
C PHE A 721 -44.35 -10.99 11.61
N ASP A 722 -44.63 -12.07 10.88
CA ASP A 722 -45.48 -12.08 9.69
C ASP A 722 -46.99 -12.13 10.03
N GLU A 723 -47.36 -11.97 11.30
CA GLU A 723 -48.76 -11.91 11.73
C GLU A 723 -49.47 -10.66 11.20
N LYS A 724 -50.68 -10.82 10.64
CA LYS A 724 -51.46 -9.70 10.07
C LYS A 724 -51.71 -8.57 11.06
N SER A 725 -51.87 -8.88 12.35
CA SER A 725 -52.05 -7.91 13.44
C SER A 725 -50.83 -7.00 13.62
N ILE A 726 -49.63 -7.57 13.54
CA ILE A 726 -48.36 -6.85 13.65
C ILE A 726 -48.12 -6.03 12.39
N GLN A 727 -48.35 -6.62 11.20
CA GLN A 727 -48.28 -5.90 9.93
C GLN A 727 -49.21 -4.69 9.92
N GLN A 728 -50.45 -4.84 10.40
CA GLN A 728 -51.43 -3.75 10.49
C GLN A 728 -50.98 -2.66 11.46
N SER A 729 -50.41 -3.05 12.61
CA SER A 729 -49.88 -2.10 13.61
C SER A 729 -48.67 -1.31 13.10
N ALA A 730 -47.84 -1.94 12.26
CA ALA A 730 -46.70 -1.27 11.63
C ALA A 730 -47.08 -0.45 10.39
N PHE A 731 -48.26 -0.70 9.78
CA PHE A 731 -48.60 -0.16 8.46
C PHE A 731 -48.65 1.37 8.40
N GLU A 732 -49.12 2.05 9.45
CA GLU A 732 -49.15 3.53 9.48
C GLU A 732 -47.74 4.16 9.36
N TRP A 733 -46.71 3.42 9.76
CA TRP A 733 -45.32 3.88 9.79
C TRP A 733 -44.64 3.90 8.43
N ILE A 734 -45.30 3.39 7.37
CA ILE A 734 -44.88 3.70 5.99
C ILE A 734 -45.04 5.20 5.68
N GLN A 735 -45.70 5.99 6.53
CA GLN A 735 -45.82 7.44 6.39
C GLN A 735 -44.96 8.23 7.40
N ASP A 736 -44.00 7.58 8.08
CA ASP A 736 -43.09 8.27 9.00
C ASP A 736 -42.39 9.46 8.31
N VAL A 737 -42.30 10.58 9.03
CA VAL A 737 -41.59 11.79 8.59
C VAL A 737 -40.13 11.49 8.24
N ALA A 738 -39.50 10.56 8.96
CA ALA A 738 -38.14 10.11 8.72
C ALA A 738 -38.07 9.09 7.57
N PRO A 739 -37.39 9.40 6.45
CA PRO A 739 -37.27 8.49 5.32
C PRO A 739 -36.66 7.13 5.69
N SER A 740 -35.66 7.15 6.56
CA SER A 740 -34.97 5.96 7.07
C SER A 740 -35.95 4.92 7.65
N VAL A 741 -36.95 5.38 8.43
CA VAL A 741 -37.97 4.54 9.08
C VAL A 741 -39.00 4.05 8.06
N ARG A 742 -39.62 4.97 7.30
CA ARG A 742 -40.71 4.59 6.38
C ARG A 742 -40.24 3.66 5.26
N ILE A 743 -39.00 3.81 4.78
CA ILE A 743 -38.44 2.94 3.74
C ILE A 743 -38.20 1.54 4.29
N GLU A 744 -37.68 1.40 5.52
CA GLU A 744 -37.46 0.09 6.12
C GLU A 744 -38.78 -0.66 6.36
N ILE A 745 -39.79 0.04 6.90
CA ILE A 745 -41.13 -0.55 7.09
C ILE A 745 -41.77 -0.90 5.74
N ALA A 746 -41.73 0.00 4.74
CA ALA A 746 -42.29 -0.29 3.42
C ALA A 746 -41.55 -1.45 2.72
N GLY A 747 -40.22 -1.51 2.82
CA GLY A 747 -39.42 -2.59 2.29
C GLY A 747 -39.79 -3.95 2.91
N TRP A 748 -40.03 -3.98 4.21
CA TRP A 748 -40.53 -5.18 4.90
C TRP A 748 -41.97 -5.53 4.48
N LEU A 749 -42.90 -4.57 4.55
CA LEU A 749 -44.31 -4.82 4.31
C LEU A 749 -44.62 -5.16 2.84
N ALA A 750 -43.75 -4.77 1.90
CA ALA A 750 -43.88 -5.11 0.49
C ALA A 750 -43.76 -6.62 0.19
N PHE A 751 -43.20 -7.41 1.11
CA PHE A 751 -43.20 -8.87 0.98
C PHE A 751 -44.62 -9.47 1.09
N PHE A 752 -45.53 -8.81 1.82
CA PHE A 752 -46.89 -9.31 2.06
C PHE A 752 -47.89 -8.83 0.99
N PRO A 753 -48.65 -9.73 0.34
CA PRO A 753 -49.57 -9.36 -0.74
C PRO A 753 -50.55 -8.22 -0.39
N GLU A 754 -51.16 -8.24 0.80
CA GLU A 754 -52.15 -7.25 1.23
C GLU A 754 -51.59 -5.84 1.45
N LYS A 755 -50.28 -5.72 1.71
CA LYS A 755 -49.61 -4.44 1.97
C LYS A 755 -48.70 -4.00 0.82
N ARG A 756 -48.52 -4.86 -0.19
CA ARG A 756 -47.51 -4.70 -1.24
C ARG A 756 -47.69 -3.43 -2.05
N GLU A 757 -48.89 -3.20 -2.58
CA GLU A 757 -49.13 -2.07 -3.47
C GLU A 757 -48.87 -0.74 -2.76
N ALA A 758 -49.45 -0.53 -1.58
CA ALA A 758 -49.23 0.68 -0.79
C ALA A 758 -47.76 0.87 -0.40
N SER A 759 -47.06 -0.21 -0.06
CA SER A 759 -45.64 -0.17 0.28
C SER A 759 -44.77 0.16 -0.93
N LEU A 760 -45.03 -0.44 -2.10
CA LEU A 760 -44.34 -0.11 -3.35
C LEU A 760 -44.58 1.35 -3.75
N ASN A 761 -45.82 1.84 -3.66
CA ASN A 761 -46.15 3.25 -3.93
C ASN A 761 -45.37 4.19 -3.01
N ARG A 762 -45.18 3.80 -1.74
CA ARG A 762 -44.34 4.55 -0.80
C ARG A 762 -42.87 4.57 -1.23
N LEU A 763 -42.29 3.41 -1.54
CA LEU A 763 -40.90 3.31 -1.98
C LEU A 763 -40.67 4.11 -3.28
N VAL A 764 -41.57 4.01 -4.24
CA VAL A 764 -41.54 4.79 -5.50
C VAL A 764 -41.47 6.29 -5.22
N LYS A 765 -42.27 6.81 -4.29
CA LYS A 765 -42.26 8.23 -3.95
C LYS A 765 -40.91 8.66 -3.36
N ASP A 766 -40.21 7.78 -2.66
CA ASP A 766 -38.88 8.07 -2.10
C ASP A 766 -37.74 7.92 -3.13
N LEU A 767 -37.97 7.31 -4.30
CA LEU A 767 -36.99 7.32 -5.42
C LEU A 767 -36.71 8.74 -5.95
N GLU A 768 -37.67 9.64 -5.82
CA GLU A 768 -37.56 11.03 -6.28
C GLU A 768 -37.02 11.97 -5.19
N HIS A 769 -36.63 11.44 -4.03
CA HIS A 769 -36.13 12.25 -2.93
C HIS A 769 -34.84 12.99 -3.32
N PRO A 770 -34.69 14.29 -2.95
CA PRO A 770 -33.52 15.09 -3.35
C PRO A 770 -32.19 14.64 -2.70
N ASP A 771 -32.26 13.99 -1.54
CA ASP A 771 -31.09 13.29 -0.99
C ASP A 771 -30.96 11.91 -1.62
N TRP A 772 -29.85 11.69 -2.32
CA TRP A 772 -29.57 10.45 -3.03
C TRP A 772 -29.47 9.23 -2.11
N ALA A 773 -29.07 9.39 -0.84
CA ALA A 773 -28.97 8.25 0.07
C ALA A 773 -30.36 7.69 0.40
N VAL A 774 -31.37 8.56 0.46
CA VAL A 774 -32.79 8.17 0.62
C VAL A 774 -33.29 7.48 -0.64
N ALA A 775 -33.05 8.09 -1.81
CA ALA A 775 -33.44 7.51 -3.09
C ALA A 775 -32.79 6.14 -3.33
N LEU A 776 -31.51 6.00 -2.97
CA LEU A 776 -30.78 4.74 -3.05
C LEU A 776 -31.34 3.70 -2.07
N GLN A 777 -31.67 4.07 -0.83
CA GLN A 777 -32.27 3.14 0.13
C GLN A 777 -33.63 2.61 -0.38
N ALA A 778 -34.45 3.48 -0.97
CA ALA A 778 -35.72 3.10 -1.59
C ALA A 778 -35.50 2.20 -2.82
N CYS A 779 -34.55 2.57 -3.69
CA CYS A 779 -34.16 1.78 -4.86
C CYS A 779 -33.71 0.37 -4.45
N ARG A 780 -32.87 0.30 -3.42
CA ARG A 780 -32.35 -0.96 -2.88
C ARG A 780 -33.45 -1.81 -2.24
N ALA A 781 -34.41 -1.20 -1.55
CA ALA A 781 -35.57 -1.91 -1.01
C ALA A 781 -36.43 -2.53 -2.13
N ILE A 782 -36.60 -1.83 -3.26
CA ILE A 782 -37.30 -2.34 -4.45
C ILE A 782 -36.51 -3.48 -5.11
N GLU A 783 -35.20 -3.30 -5.30
CA GLU A 783 -34.32 -4.32 -5.88
C GLU A 783 -34.40 -5.63 -5.10
N LEU A 784 -34.28 -5.59 -3.77
CA LEU A 784 -34.27 -6.80 -2.93
C LEU A 784 -35.64 -7.52 -2.86
N LEU A 785 -36.73 -6.92 -3.34
CA LEU A 785 -38.02 -7.61 -3.49
C LEU A 785 -38.04 -8.53 -4.74
N GLY A 786 -37.13 -8.30 -5.68
CA GLY A 786 -37.01 -9.03 -6.94
C GLY A 786 -38.34 -9.11 -7.71
N PRO A 787 -38.79 -10.31 -8.12
CA PRO A 787 -40.06 -10.50 -8.84
C PRO A 787 -41.30 -9.89 -8.16
N LYS A 788 -41.31 -9.73 -6.83
CA LYS A 788 -42.45 -9.15 -6.11
C LYS A 788 -42.64 -7.66 -6.43
N ALA A 789 -41.59 -6.97 -6.85
CA ALA A 789 -41.63 -5.56 -7.25
C ALA A 789 -41.88 -5.33 -8.75
N ARG A 790 -42.26 -6.37 -9.52
CA ARG A 790 -42.64 -6.23 -10.94
C ARG A 790 -43.66 -5.11 -11.24
N PRO A 791 -44.65 -4.77 -10.37
CA PRO A 791 -45.56 -3.66 -10.63
C PRO A 791 -44.88 -2.29 -10.85
N VAL A 792 -43.67 -2.08 -10.32
CA VAL A 792 -42.93 -0.82 -10.47
C VAL A 792 -41.84 -0.88 -11.56
N LEU A 793 -41.84 -1.93 -12.39
CA LEU A 793 -40.87 -2.16 -13.46
C LEU A 793 -40.67 -0.94 -14.37
N GLY A 794 -41.76 -0.34 -14.84
CA GLY A 794 -41.69 0.82 -15.72
C GLY A 794 -41.03 2.05 -15.08
N ILE A 795 -41.18 2.20 -13.75
CA ILE A 795 -40.57 3.30 -12.98
C ILE A 795 -39.07 3.05 -12.84
N MET A 796 -38.67 1.82 -12.49
CA MET A 796 -37.27 1.44 -12.37
C MET A 796 -36.52 1.55 -13.71
N LYS A 797 -37.17 1.23 -14.84
CA LYS A 797 -36.61 1.49 -16.20
C LYS A 797 -36.31 2.96 -16.42
N LYS A 798 -37.25 3.85 -16.07
CA LYS A 798 -37.06 5.30 -16.19
C LYS A 798 -35.95 5.80 -15.28
N LEU A 799 -35.87 5.30 -14.05
CA LEU A 799 -34.82 5.64 -13.10
C LEU A 799 -33.45 5.22 -13.62
N TYR A 800 -33.31 3.97 -14.06
CA TYR A 800 -32.07 3.45 -14.65
C TYR A 800 -31.63 4.30 -15.85
N ALA A 801 -32.53 4.57 -16.80
CA ALA A 801 -32.22 5.40 -17.97
C ALA A 801 -31.78 6.83 -17.56
N LYS A 802 -32.38 7.39 -16.51
CA LYS A 802 -32.02 8.71 -15.97
C LYS A 802 -30.64 8.71 -15.32
N THR A 803 -30.23 7.65 -14.65
CA THR A 803 -28.99 7.64 -13.85
C THR A 803 -27.79 6.97 -14.53
N ARG A 804 -28.01 6.03 -15.45
CA ARG A 804 -26.97 5.17 -16.04
C ARG A 804 -25.82 5.93 -16.72
N HIS A 805 -26.13 7.08 -17.29
CA HIS A 805 -25.20 7.91 -18.07
C HIS A 805 -24.85 9.24 -17.38
N GLU A 806 -25.37 9.46 -16.17
CA GLU A 806 -25.12 10.68 -15.42
C GLU A 806 -23.90 10.53 -14.52
N PRO A 807 -23.01 11.54 -14.46
CA PRO A 807 -21.85 11.50 -13.58
C PRO A 807 -22.27 11.61 -12.11
N GLY A 808 -21.50 10.96 -11.24
CA GLY A 808 -21.56 11.07 -9.78
C GLY A 808 -21.75 9.71 -9.13
N ASP A 809 -21.01 9.43 -8.05
CA ASP A 809 -21.15 8.19 -7.26
C ASP A 809 -22.62 7.94 -6.86
N ASN A 810 -23.36 9.01 -6.57
CA ASN A 810 -24.80 8.96 -6.26
C ASN A 810 -25.66 8.40 -7.41
N ASN A 811 -25.44 8.86 -8.65
CA ASN A 811 -26.17 8.36 -9.82
C ASN A 811 -25.74 6.93 -10.15
N PHE A 812 -24.45 6.67 -9.99
CA PHE A 812 -23.84 5.37 -10.24
C PHE A 812 -24.44 4.27 -9.35
N PHE A 813 -24.56 4.50 -8.04
CA PHE A 813 -25.14 3.50 -7.13
C PHE A 813 -26.65 3.29 -7.36
N ILE A 814 -27.39 4.33 -7.74
CA ILE A 814 -28.80 4.19 -8.11
C ILE A 814 -28.93 3.41 -9.43
N ALA A 815 -28.06 3.66 -10.41
CA ALA A 815 -28.00 2.90 -11.66
C ALA A 815 -27.61 1.44 -11.43
N PHE A 816 -26.73 1.17 -10.46
CA PHE A 816 -26.38 -0.18 -10.06
C PHE A 816 -27.61 -0.94 -9.53
N SER A 817 -28.26 -0.39 -8.51
CA SER A 817 -29.41 -1.03 -7.89
C SER A 817 -30.59 -1.18 -8.86
N SER A 818 -30.89 -0.14 -9.64
CA SER A 818 -31.97 -0.20 -10.63
C SER A 818 -31.65 -1.13 -11.80
N GLY A 819 -30.40 -1.17 -12.27
CA GLY A 819 -29.95 -2.08 -13.32
C GLY A 819 -30.00 -3.55 -12.87
N ALA A 820 -29.51 -3.86 -11.67
CA ALA A 820 -29.57 -5.21 -11.11
C ALA A 820 -31.01 -5.73 -11.00
N PHE A 821 -31.95 -4.88 -10.59
CA PHE A 821 -33.38 -5.20 -10.59
C PHE A 821 -33.91 -5.52 -12.00
N LEU A 822 -33.51 -4.74 -13.00
CA LEU A 822 -33.91 -4.98 -14.40
C LEU A 822 -33.34 -6.31 -14.92
N ASP A 823 -32.06 -6.58 -14.66
CA ASP A 823 -31.40 -7.83 -15.06
C ASP A 823 -32.08 -9.06 -14.45
N GLU A 824 -32.43 -9.01 -13.15
CA GLU A 824 -33.14 -10.10 -12.47
C GLU A 824 -34.50 -10.41 -13.11
N LEU A 825 -35.17 -9.40 -13.68
CA LEU A 825 -36.46 -9.56 -14.37
C LEU A 825 -36.34 -9.89 -15.86
N GLY A 826 -35.12 -10.09 -16.37
CA GLY A 826 -34.85 -10.42 -17.77
C GLY A 826 -34.95 -9.23 -18.72
N GLU A 827 -34.90 -8.00 -18.20
CA GLU A 827 -34.83 -6.80 -19.01
C GLU A 827 -33.42 -6.55 -19.51
N LYS A 828 -33.29 -5.91 -20.67
CA LYS A 828 -31.97 -5.56 -21.22
C LYS A 828 -31.42 -4.33 -20.51
N THR A 829 -30.25 -4.48 -19.88
CA THR A 829 -29.43 -3.37 -19.41
C THR A 829 -28.16 -3.23 -20.25
N GLU A 830 -27.41 -2.17 -20.01
CA GLU A 830 -26.11 -1.94 -20.66
C GLU A 830 -25.00 -2.49 -19.75
N PRO A 831 -24.20 -3.48 -20.20
CA PRO A 831 -23.12 -4.02 -19.40
C PRO A 831 -22.15 -2.94 -18.93
N TRP A 832 -21.63 -3.10 -17.72
CA TRP A 832 -20.58 -2.23 -17.21
C TRP A 832 -19.19 -2.72 -17.64
N ASP A 833 -18.32 -1.80 -18.08
CA ASP A 833 -16.92 -2.10 -18.42
C ASP A 833 -15.96 -1.28 -17.55
N PHE A 834 -15.14 -2.00 -16.75
CA PHE A 834 -14.12 -1.44 -15.87
C PHE A 834 -12.69 -1.80 -16.32
N SER A 835 -12.54 -2.22 -17.58
CA SER A 835 -11.25 -2.54 -18.17
C SER A 835 -10.42 -1.28 -18.45
N PRO A 836 -9.07 -1.38 -18.49
CA PRO A 836 -8.21 -0.23 -18.78
C PRO A 836 -8.54 0.36 -20.15
N GLY A 837 -8.80 1.68 -20.19
CA GLY A 837 -9.07 2.40 -21.44
C GLY A 837 -10.55 2.50 -21.80
N ALA A 838 -11.46 1.89 -21.04
CA ALA A 838 -12.91 2.01 -21.22
C ALA A 838 -13.50 3.43 -20.96
N GLY A 839 -12.65 4.42 -20.64
CA GLY A 839 -13.03 5.79 -20.28
C GLY A 839 -13.07 6.03 -18.77
N SER A 840 -13.17 7.30 -18.34
CA SER A 840 -13.41 7.60 -16.92
C SER A 840 -14.82 7.18 -16.54
N PHE A 841 -14.96 6.60 -15.35
CA PHE A 841 -16.22 6.14 -14.71
C PHE A 841 -17.36 7.15 -14.70
N MET A 842 -17.07 8.41 -15.02
CA MET A 842 -18.01 9.50 -15.13
C MET A 842 -17.75 10.20 -16.47
N PRO A 843 -18.74 10.38 -17.35
CA PRO A 843 -18.57 11.28 -18.48
C PRO A 843 -18.18 12.66 -17.92
N ALA A 844 -17.14 13.28 -18.50
CA ALA A 844 -16.78 14.63 -18.10
C ALA A 844 -18.00 15.53 -18.27
N LYS A 845 -18.36 16.33 -17.25
CA LYS A 845 -19.30 17.44 -17.46
C LYS A 845 -18.72 18.26 -18.61
N LYS A 846 -19.44 18.35 -19.74
CA LYS A 846 -19.14 19.35 -20.76
C LYS A 846 -19.06 20.68 -20.00
N LYS A 847 -17.92 21.37 -20.09
CA LYS A 847 -17.84 22.75 -19.60
C LYS A 847 -18.97 23.49 -20.31
N SER A 848 -19.91 24.04 -19.55
CA SER A 848 -20.82 25.04 -20.09
C SER A 848 -19.94 26.20 -20.53
N ASN A 849 -19.93 26.49 -21.83
CA ASN A 849 -19.31 27.70 -22.37
C ASN A 849 -19.97 28.94 -21.79
#